data_AF-A0A4V6PSP7-F1
#
_entry.id   AF-A0A4V6PSP7-F1
#
_cell.length_a   1.000
_cell.length_b   1.000
_cell.length_c   1.000
_cell.angle_alpha   90.00
_cell.angle_beta   90.00
_cell.angle_gamma   90.00
#
_symmetry.space_group_name_H-M   'P 1'
#
loop_
_entity.id
_entity.type
_entity.pdbx_description
1 polymer ?
#
loop_
_entity_poly.entity_id
_entity_poly.type
_entity_poly.pdbx_seq_one_letter_code
_entity_poly.pdbx_strand_id
1 'polypeptide(L)'
;MSRARRSAVLGTAALMVSTFLVASPARAADLDWEAEVRKIPAAKYTRDAPTYIRQAAERVRPYLDAEDVRETLQPVVDDLDTRYFDGARLKNDNDARTTYGHLEPLLEELEDDADDRRPFLDALVGTLTGIRLLSDASIQDAEAIVNPWKIIQPAPPVPDGMTKALDDIKKAKNAFKEADGELREADPEDAAEANAQARKHGFAVLGRFGITYEGDHDADGVTDLTELRFGASPLIADSDGDGLTDRTEIEQLATDTRPNNPDSDGNGVDDGAEDTDGDGLTNLREQELGTKLTDPDTDGDGLADGAEVAQGRDPLVADNPPPPVSEPTPPVETAPTPVDTDGDGIPDSTETDDAETDPANADTDGDGLSDGAEITEHLTNPVRADTDGDAIADGYEVAHAEDQGLDPVVPDERVSKWTYVTDFVVGLIAGDFSPRDSMAWLAGYLCSGGLSLIPVVGWVLGGLADLRDTVAALIKSDWVGAGLSIMGLVPYVGDAVAIPGKAAKFVLRYLHRLDKVITFVAKYDKISDSVKTLAIRAIMLGDYGKLTAAGMSDAVILRMARKSSNSLKRLADALTGAVPGAAATPWLRGWQAGEDYFATVIMAGRQGTRGPAARIPMPGRPRPNSAREPDFLETGPPRNLHEVKTGEPGHPESYLKQCEQDRSLLDNGEVDNVLWHFLPHANGSQGIPQDLLDCLRRNRIPYQIHASTGAFWPFAGEWAYEPVV
;
A
#
# COMPACT_ATOMS: atom_id res chain seq x y z
N MET A 1 -51.55 -18.48 29.26
CA MET A 1 -53.04 -18.43 29.39
C MET A 1 -53.54 -17.04 29.03
N SER A 2 -54.49 -16.97 28.07
CA SER A 2 -55.22 -15.79 27.53
C SER A 2 -54.33 -14.80 26.73
N ARG A 3 -54.57 -14.53 25.46
CA ARG A 3 -55.85 -14.25 24.79
C ARG A 3 -55.95 -14.87 23.40
N ALA A 4 -57.14 -15.39 23.10
CA ALA A 4 -57.57 -15.82 21.77
C ALA A 4 -58.62 -14.85 21.21
N ARG A 5 -58.67 -14.80 19.87
CA ARG A 5 -59.77 -14.41 18.96
C ARG A 5 -60.01 -12.92 18.68
N ARG A 6 -59.96 -12.59 17.38
CA ARG A 6 -61.15 -12.24 16.58
C ARG A 6 -60.93 -12.55 15.09
N SER A 7 -61.86 -13.32 14.53
CA SER A 7 -62.09 -13.51 13.09
C SER A 7 -63.52 -13.04 12.75
N ALA A 8 -63.75 -12.80 11.44
CA ALA A 8 -65.03 -12.63 10.72
C ALA A 8 -65.53 -11.17 10.57
N VAL A 9 -66.11 -10.68 9.46
CA VAL A 9 -67.05 -11.26 8.46
C VAL A 9 -67.01 -10.48 7.10
N LEU A 10 -67.39 -11.18 6.02
CA LEU A 10 -67.64 -10.85 4.59
C LEU A 10 -68.50 -9.61 4.22
N GLY A 11 -68.33 -9.13 2.96
CA GLY A 11 -69.32 -8.29 2.23
C GLY A 11 -68.99 -7.81 0.79
N THR A 12 -69.12 -8.71 -0.21
CA THR A 12 -69.61 -8.55 -1.62
C THR A 12 -69.21 -7.42 -2.62
N ALA A 13 -68.65 -7.88 -3.77
CA ALA A 13 -68.96 -7.61 -5.21
C ALA A 13 -68.73 -6.19 -5.83
N ALA A 14 -68.30 -5.97 -7.08
CA ALA A 14 -67.80 -6.75 -8.23
C ALA A 14 -67.29 -5.76 -9.31
N LEU A 15 -66.27 -6.09 -10.13
CA LEU A 15 -66.18 -5.68 -11.55
C LEU A 15 -65.20 -6.59 -12.34
N MET A 16 -65.43 -6.66 -13.65
CA MET A 16 -65.23 -7.77 -14.59
C MET A 16 -63.85 -7.95 -15.30
N VAL A 17 -63.45 -9.22 -15.51
CA VAL A 17 -63.11 -9.95 -16.78
C VAL A 17 -62.05 -9.29 -17.70
N SER A 18 -60.86 -9.84 -17.99
CA SER A 18 -60.45 -11.04 -18.78
C SER A 18 -58.90 -11.02 -18.78
N THR A 19 -58.08 -12.07 -18.63
CA THR A 19 -57.76 -13.14 -19.60
C THR A 19 -56.60 -13.96 -18.99
N PHE A 20 -56.53 -15.26 -19.30
CA PHE A 20 -55.59 -16.28 -18.85
C PHE A 20 -54.08 -15.92 -18.90
N LEU A 21 -53.38 -16.18 -17.79
CA LEU A 21 -52.14 -16.96 -17.77
C LEU A 21 -52.07 -17.71 -16.43
N VAL A 22 -51.96 -19.04 -16.52
CA VAL A 22 -51.84 -19.95 -15.39
C VAL A 22 -50.48 -19.74 -14.76
N ALA A 23 -50.45 -19.21 -13.54
CA ALA A 23 -49.43 -19.49 -12.56
C ALA A 23 -50.17 -19.73 -11.24
N SER A 24 -50.16 -20.99 -10.79
CA SER A 24 -50.54 -21.35 -9.43
C SER A 24 -49.83 -20.40 -8.46
N PRO A 25 -50.44 -19.99 -7.33
CA PRO A 25 -49.62 -19.47 -6.25
C PRO A 25 -48.70 -20.63 -5.85
N ALA A 26 -47.40 -20.50 -6.12
CA ALA A 26 -46.45 -21.22 -5.32
C ALA A 26 -46.82 -20.84 -3.89
N ARG A 27 -47.39 -21.80 -3.13
CA ARG A 27 -47.38 -21.71 -1.68
C ARG A 27 -45.93 -21.38 -1.35
N ALA A 28 -45.71 -20.30 -0.58
CA ALA A 28 -44.42 -20.09 0.05
C ALA A 28 -43.98 -21.46 0.58
N ALA A 29 -42.82 -21.94 0.14
CA ALA A 29 -42.26 -23.12 0.76
C ALA A 29 -42.18 -22.78 2.26
N ASP A 30 -42.81 -23.58 3.12
CA ASP A 30 -42.69 -23.41 4.56
C ASP A 30 -41.19 -23.31 4.86
N LEU A 31 -40.76 -22.19 5.44
CA LEU A 31 -39.35 -21.97 5.74
C LEU A 31 -38.99 -22.92 6.87
N ASP A 32 -38.08 -23.86 6.60
CA ASP A 32 -37.56 -24.76 7.62
C ASP A 32 -36.44 -24.06 8.38
N TRP A 33 -36.84 -23.13 9.25
CA TRP A 33 -35.91 -22.29 10.01
C TRP A 33 -35.03 -23.12 10.93
N GLU A 34 -35.59 -24.16 11.56
CA GLU A 34 -34.86 -25.09 12.41
C GLU A 34 -33.72 -25.75 11.63
N ALA A 35 -33.97 -26.17 10.38
CA ALA A 35 -32.92 -26.74 9.54
C ALA A 35 -31.83 -25.73 9.18
N GLU A 36 -32.14 -24.44 9.00
CA GLU A 36 -31.12 -23.42 8.74
C GLU A 36 -30.30 -23.09 10.00
N VAL A 37 -30.91 -23.02 11.19
CA VAL A 37 -30.19 -22.81 12.45
C VAL A 37 -29.24 -23.99 12.74
N ARG A 38 -29.71 -25.23 12.54
CA ARG A 38 -28.87 -26.44 12.70
C ARG A 38 -27.68 -26.51 11.73
N LYS A 39 -27.72 -25.76 10.63
CA LYS A 39 -26.60 -25.66 9.68
C LYS A 39 -25.51 -24.72 10.15
N ILE A 40 -25.75 -23.88 11.17
CA ILE A 40 -24.71 -23.02 11.76
C ILE A 40 -23.57 -23.95 12.21
N PRO A 41 -22.42 -23.93 11.53
CA PRO A 41 -21.33 -24.83 11.78
C PRO A 41 -20.76 -24.62 13.19
N ALA A 42 -20.55 -25.75 13.86
CA ALA A 42 -19.76 -25.83 15.08
C ALA A 42 -18.23 -25.78 14.80
N ALA A 43 -17.83 -25.56 13.54
CA ALA A 43 -16.42 -25.45 13.15
C ALA A 43 -15.87 -24.04 13.47
N LYS A 44 -14.53 -23.93 13.55
CA LYS A 44 -13.85 -22.63 13.66
C LYS A 44 -13.96 -21.89 12.33
N TYR A 45 -14.36 -20.63 12.42
CA TYR A 45 -14.66 -19.73 11.30
C TYR A 45 -13.67 -18.56 11.26
N THR A 46 -13.68 -17.81 10.16
CA THR A 46 -13.05 -16.48 10.13
C THR A 46 -13.72 -15.59 11.18
N ARG A 47 -12.89 -14.97 12.02
CA ARG A 47 -13.28 -14.07 13.12
C ARG A 47 -13.84 -12.75 12.56
N ASP A 48 -15.03 -12.77 11.94
CA ASP A 48 -15.70 -11.58 11.35
C ASP A 48 -17.13 -11.39 11.88
N ALA A 49 -17.28 -11.35 13.21
CA ALA A 49 -18.57 -11.23 13.87
C ALA A 49 -19.37 -9.96 13.46
N PRO A 50 -18.76 -8.76 13.34
CA PRO A 50 -19.46 -7.56 12.94
C PRO A 50 -20.13 -7.68 11.59
N THR A 51 -19.51 -8.33 10.61
CA THR A 51 -20.09 -8.47 9.28
C THR A 51 -21.39 -9.28 9.32
N TYR A 52 -21.40 -10.42 10.02
CA TYR A 52 -22.60 -11.23 10.15
C TYR A 52 -23.73 -10.48 10.87
N ILE A 53 -23.40 -9.76 11.94
CA ILE A 53 -24.36 -8.97 12.71
C ILE A 53 -24.86 -7.76 11.89
N ARG A 54 -23.98 -7.08 11.15
CA ARG A 54 -24.34 -5.94 10.29
C ARG A 54 -25.28 -6.36 9.17
N GLN A 55 -24.92 -7.43 8.46
CA GLN A 55 -25.75 -7.97 7.38
C GLN A 55 -27.11 -8.40 7.90
N ALA A 56 -27.17 -9.02 9.09
CA ALA A 56 -28.43 -9.34 9.74
C ALA A 56 -29.26 -8.08 9.99
N ALA A 57 -28.67 -7.07 10.63
CA ALA A 57 -29.36 -5.82 10.96
C ALA A 57 -29.90 -5.09 9.71
N GLU A 58 -29.10 -5.00 8.64
CA GLU A 58 -29.49 -4.33 7.40
C GLU A 58 -30.61 -5.07 6.65
N ARG A 59 -30.64 -6.40 6.71
CA ARG A 59 -31.66 -7.22 6.03
C ARG A 59 -33.05 -7.04 6.63
N VAL A 60 -33.16 -6.90 7.95
CA VAL A 60 -34.46 -6.75 8.63
C VAL A 60 -34.93 -5.31 8.74
N ARG A 61 -34.02 -4.34 8.65
CA ARG A 61 -34.34 -2.91 8.75
C ARG A 61 -35.55 -2.44 7.93
N PRO A 62 -35.78 -2.86 6.67
CA PRO A 62 -36.93 -2.42 5.89
C PRO A 62 -38.28 -2.97 6.38
N TYR A 63 -38.25 -3.97 7.26
CA TYR A 63 -39.43 -4.70 7.75
C TYR A 63 -39.82 -4.34 9.18
N LEU A 64 -38.93 -3.68 9.92
CA LEU A 64 -39.15 -3.19 11.27
C LEU A 64 -39.82 -1.81 11.24
N ASP A 65 -40.61 -1.51 12.27
CA ASP A 65 -41.19 -0.18 12.40
C ASP A 65 -40.19 0.85 12.97
N ALA A 66 -40.59 2.12 13.03
CA ALA A 66 -39.68 3.18 13.48
C ALA A 66 -39.31 3.09 14.96
N GLU A 67 -40.15 2.48 15.78
CA GLU A 67 -39.90 2.22 17.20
C GLU A 67 -38.91 1.05 17.35
N ASP A 68 -39.17 -0.07 16.67
CA ASP A 68 -38.29 -1.26 16.66
C ASP A 68 -36.91 -0.96 16.10
N VAL A 69 -36.83 -0.17 15.03
CA VAL A 69 -35.55 0.30 14.48
C VAL A 69 -34.78 1.11 15.52
N ARG A 70 -35.46 1.97 16.29
CA ARG A 70 -34.80 2.87 17.25
C ARG A 70 -34.40 2.15 18.53
N GLU A 71 -35.23 1.23 19.02
CA GLU A 71 -35.08 0.61 20.34
C GLU A 71 -34.30 -0.70 20.29
N THR A 72 -34.38 -1.44 19.18
CA THR A 72 -33.77 -2.77 19.05
C THR A 72 -32.62 -2.75 18.05
N LEU A 73 -32.84 -2.22 16.84
CA LEU A 73 -31.85 -2.33 15.76
C LEU A 73 -30.70 -1.31 15.87
N GLN A 74 -31.02 -0.04 16.13
CA GLN A 74 -30.04 1.06 16.11
C GLN A 74 -28.93 0.89 17.17
N PRO A 75 -29.21 0.45 18.43
CA PRO A 75 -28.16 0.19 19.40
C PRO A 75 -27.16 -0.88 18.96
N VAL A 76 -27.63 -1.93 18.26
CA VAL A 76 -26.77 -2.97 17.68
C VAL A 76 -25.88 -2.38 16.58
N VAL A 77 -26.45 -1.57 15.69
CA VAL A 77 -25.69 -0.91 14.61
C VAL A 77 -24.63 0.05 15.16
N ASP A 78 -24.97 0.84 16.18
CA ASP A 78 -24.04 1.80 16.79
C ASP A 78 -22.85 1.10 17.47
N ASP A 79 -23.09 -0.09 18.07
CA ASP A 79 -22.04 -0.89 18.70
C ASP A 79 -21.02 -1.42 17.68
N LEU A 80 -21.47 -1.83 16.48
CA LEU A 80 -20.62 -2.38 15.42
C LEU A 80 -19.52 -1.41 14.97
N ASP A 81 -19.78 -0.11 15.07
CA ASP A 81 -18.83 0.93 14.66
C ASP A 81 -17.96 1.43 15.83
N THR A 82 -18.27 1.08 17.08
CA THR A 82 -17.69 1.75 18.25
C THR A 82 -17.08 0.83 19.32
N ARG A 83 -17.55 -0.42 19.46
CA ARG A 83 -17.15 -1.33 20.56
C ARG A 83 -16.21 -2.45 20.16
N TYR A 84 -16.22 -2.81 18.88
CA TYR A 84 -15.30 -3.80 18.35
C TYR A 84 -13.90 -3.18 18.26
N PHE A 85 -12.92 -3.97 18.67
CA PHE A 85 -11.51 -3.64 18.57
C PHE A 85 -10.96 -4.12 17.23
N ASP A 86 -11.29 -5.34 16.84
CA ASP A 86 -11.09 -5.90 15.50
C ASP A 86 -12.27 -6.80 15.11
N GLY A 87 -12.26 -7.36 13.90
CA GLY A 87 -13.34 -8.15 13.32
C GLY A 87 -13.94 -9.28 14.18
N ALA A 88 -13.44 -9.60 15.38
CA ALA A 88 -14.21 -10.39 16.35
C ALA A 88 -14.02 -10.03 17.82
N ARG A 89 -13.15 -9.10 18.20
CA ARG A 89 -12.85 -8.82 19.60
C ARG A 89 -13.57 -7.60 20.13
N LEU A 90 -14.16 -7.73 21.31
CA LEU A 90 -14.71 -6.62 22.08
C LEU A 90 -13.64 -6.08 23.02
N LYS A 91 -13.55 -4.76 23.14
CA LYS A 91 -12.46 -4.05 23.85
C LYS A 91 -12.28 -4.45 25.30
N ASN A 92 -13.35 -4.84 25.99
CA ASN A 92 -13.34 -5.26 27.39
C ASN A 92 -14.64 -5.98 27.74
N ASP A 93 -14.71 -6.56 28.95
CA ASP A 93 -15.90 -7.24 29.44
C ASP A 93 -17.14 -6.33 29.51
N ASN A 94 -16.98 -5.02 29.75
CA ASN A 94 -18.12 -4.10 29.80
C ASN A 94 -18.73 -3.89 28.42
N ASP A 95 -17.91 -3.64 27.40
CA ASP A 95 -18.36 -3.56 26.01
C ASP A 95 -19.00 -4.87 25.58
N ALA A 96 -18.41 -5.99 25.99
CA ALA A 96 -18.95 -7.31 25.69
C ALA A 96 -20.32 -7.55 26.36
N ARG A 97 -20.54 -7.11 27.60
CA ARG A 97 -21.85 -7.18 28.26
C ARG A 97 -22.88 -6.28 27.56
N THR A 98 -22.50 -5.07 27.17
CA THR A 98 -23.41 -4.14 26.50
C THR A 98 -23.84 -4.67 25.13
N THR A 99 -22.89 -5.12 24.31
CA THR A 99 -23.19 -5.69 22.99
C THR A 99 -24.13 -6.88 23.09
N TYR A 100 -23.89 -7.82 24.01
CA TYR A 100 -24.81 -8.96 24.20
C TYR A 100 -26.19 -8.51 24.70
N GLY A 101 -26.26 -7.54 25.61
CA GLY A 101 -27.54 -6.99 26.09
C GLY A 101 -28.34 -6.26 25.01
N HIS A 102 -27.71 -5.76 23.95
CA HIS A 102 -28.41 -5.22 22.78
C HIS A 102 -28.81 -6.31 21.78
N LEU A 103 -28.04 -7.40 21.67
CA LEU A 103 -28.33 -8.50 20.75
C LEU A 103 -29.49 -9.39 21.24
N GLU A 104 -29.66 -9.54 22.54
CA GLU A 104 -30.72 -10.36 23.14
C GLU A 104 -32.14 -9.91 22.72
N PRO A 105 -32.54 -8.63 22.85
CA PRO A 105 -33.83 -8.17 22.32
C PRO A 105 -33.99 -8.30 20.79
N LEU A 106 -32.89 -8.21 20.05
CA LEU A 106 -32.92 -8.40 18.59
C LEU A 106 -33.18 -9.86 18.23
N LEU A 107 -32.60 -10.81 18.96
CA LEU A 107 -32.82 -12.24 18.72
C LEU A 107 -34.27 -12.65 18.97
N GLU A 108 -34.90 -12.16 20.04
CA GLU A 108 -36.31 -12.44 20.35
C GLU A 108 -37.21 -12.00 19.19
N GLU A 109 -36.99 -10.79 18.66
CA GLU A 109 -37.74 -10.28 17.49
C GLU A 109 -37.46 -11.09 16.21
N LEU A 110 -36.20 -11.51 16.00
CA LEU A 110 -35.81 -12.28 14.82
C LEU A 110 -36.42 -13.68 14.80
N GLU A 111 -36.47 -14.33 15.97
CA GLU A 111 -37.02 -15.67 16.12
C GLU A 111 -38.53 -15.70 15.85
N ASP A 112 -39.29 -14.78 16.44
CA ASP A 112 -40.76 -14.72 16.30
C ASP A 112 -41.23 -14.62 14.83
N ASP A 113 -40.45 -13.96 13.97
CA ASP A 113 -40.78 -13.71 12.56
C ASP A 113 -40.04 -14.63 11.57
N ALA A 114 -39.06 -15.45 12.03
CA ALA A 114 -38.22 -16.29 11.17
C ALA A 114 -39.01 -17.39 10.43
N ASP A 115 -40.05 -17.94 11.07
CA ASP A 115 -40.93 -18.98 10.53
C ASP A 115 -41.68 -18.51 9.28
N ASP A 116 -42.01 -17.22 9.25
CA ASP A 116 -42.88 -16.64 8.25
C ASP A 116 -42.10 -15.92 7.14
N ARG A 117 -40.86 -15.48 7.41
CA ARG A 117 -40.12 -14.55 6.53
C ARG A 117 -38.64 -14.87 6.39
N ARG A 118 -38.24 -15.07 5.12
CA ARG A 118 -36.85 -15.36 4.75
C ARG A 118 -35.83 -14.29 5.24
N PRO A 119 -36.12 -12.97 5.16
CA PRO A 119 -35.19 -11.96 5.67
C PRO A 119 -34.92 -12.06 7.17
N PHE A 120 -35.92 -12.45 7.97
CA PHE A 120 -35.79 -12.62 9.41
C PHE A 120 -35.00 -13.89 9.74
N LEU A 121 -35.29 -15.00 9.06
CA LEU A 121 -34.49 -16.22 9.16
C LEU A 121 -33.01 -15.99 8.80
N ASP A 122 -32.76 -15.33 7.67
CA ASP A 122 -31.39 -15.04 7.22
C ASP A 122 -30.66 -14.12 8.22
N ALA A 123 -31.38 -13.21 8.90
CA ALA A 123 -30.83 -12.35 9.94
C ALA A 123 -30.61 -13.08 11.26
N LEU A 124 -31.53 -13.96 11.68
CA LEU A 124 -31.39 -14.83 12.86
C LEU A 124 -30.13 -15.66 12.75
N VAL A 125 -29.94 -16.34 11.62
CA VAL A 125 -28.74 -17.16 11.35
C VAL A 125 -27.46 -16.31 11.38
N GLY A 126 -27.49 -15.12 10.78
CA GLY A 126 -26.37 -14.18 10.81
C GLY A 126 -26.01 -13.73 12.22
N THR A 127 -26.99 -13.29 13.00
CA THR A 127 -26.80 -12.83 14.38
C THR A 127 -26.25 -13.93 15.29
N LEU A 128 -26.84 -15.13 15.24
CA LEU A 128 -26.36 -16.30 16.01
C LEU A 128 -24.94 -16.71 15.61
N THR A 129 -24.62 -16.64 14.32
CA THR A 129 -23.24 -16.86 13.84
C THR A 129 -22.29 -15.83 14.44
N GLY A 130 -22.64 -14.55 14.41
CA GLY A 130 -21.83 -13.49 15.01
C GLY A 130 -21.60 -13.67 16.51
N ILE A 131 -22.64 -13.99 17.28
CA ILE A 131 -22.56 -14.26 18.73
C ILE A 131 -21.65 -15.45 19.05
N ARG A 132 -21.75 -16.50 18.25
CA ARG A 132 -20.87 -17.66 18.39
C ARG A 132 -19.41 -17.27 18.15
N LEU A 133 -19.13 -16.49 17.10
CA LEU A 133 -17.79 -16.01 16.76
C LEU A 133 -17.18 -15.13 17.86
N LEU A 134 -17.97 -14.24 18.46
CA LEU A 134 -17.55 -13.41 19.60
C LEU A 134 -17.11 -14.26 20.79
N SER A 135 -17.89 -15.29 21.09
CA SER A 135 -17.63 -16.19 22.22
C SER A 135 -16.37 -17.02 21.97
N ASP A 136 -16.26 -17.61 20.77
CA ASP A 136 -15.08 -18.37 20.32
C ASP A 136 -13.81 -17.53 20.39
N ALA A 137 -13.87 -16.27 19.91
CA ALA A 137 -12.73 -15.35 19.95
C ALA A 137 -12.22 -15.14 21.39
N SER A 138 -13.13 -14.90 22.34
CA SER A 138 -12.76 -14.69 23.76
C SER A 138 -12.17 -15.94 24.42
N ILE A 139 -12.59 -17.14 23.99
CA ILE A 139 -12.05 -18.41 24.51
C ILE A 139 -10.65 -18.62 23.97
N GLN A 140 -10.46 -18.40 22.68
CA GLN A 140 -9.17 -18.52 22.02
C GLN A 140 -8.13 -17.57 22.62
N ASP A 141 -8.51 -16.31 22.87
CA ASP A 141 -7.62 -15.36 23.54
C ASP A 141 -7.29 -15.81 24.98
N ALA A 142 -8.29 -16.34 25.71
CA ALA A 142 -8.07 -16.91 27.03
C ALA A 142 -7.21 -18.19 27.01
N GLU A 143 -7.29 -18.99 25.94
CA GLU A 143 -6.46 -20.19 25.72
C GLU A 143 -5.00 -19.83 25.47
N ALA A 144 -4.74 -18.82 24.64
CA ALA A 144 -3.40 -18.31 24.36
C ALA A 144 -2.68 -17.85 25.65
N ILE A 145 -3.41 -17.23 26.57
CA ILE A 145 -2.86 -16.81 27.87
C ILE A 145 -2.44 -18.02 28.75
N VAL A 146 -3.23 -19.10 28.76
CA VAL A 146 -3.09 -20.16 29.80
C VAL A 146 -2.48 -21.47 29.31
N ASN A 147 -2.48 -21.74 28.01
CA ASN A 147 -2.00 -23.02 27.46
C ASN A 147 -0.48 -23.16 27.47
N PRO A 148 0.32 -22.14 27.09
CA PRO A 148 1.78 -22.14 27.16
C PRO A 148 2.35 -22.64 28.48
N TRP A 149 1.73 -22.25 29.60
CA TRP A 149 2.09 -22.70 30.95
C TRP A 149 1.98 -24.21 31.21
N LYS A 150 1.37 -24.98 30.31
CA LYS A 150 1.28 -26.45 30.39
C LYS A 150 2.43 -27.13 29.65
N ILE A 151 3.08 -26.45 28.72
CA ILE A 151 4.00 -27.03 27.73
C ILE A 151 5.45 -26.70 28.10
N ILE A 152 5.73 -25.44 28.47
CA ILE A 152 7.09 -24.95 28.72
C ILE A 152 7.79 -25.66 29.88
N GLN A 153 9.07 -26.03 29.66
CA GLN A 153 9.95 -26.64 30.67
C GLN A 153 11.34 -25.99 30.68
N PRO A 154 11.85 -25.50 31.83
CA PRO A 154 11.19 -25.46 33.14
C PRO A 154 10.10 -24.40 33.19
N ALA A 155 8.98 -24.72 33.85
CA ALA A 155 7.84 -23.80 33.92
C ALA A 155 8.24 -22.44 34.56
N PRO A 156 7.85 -21.31 33.96
CA PRO A 156 8.08 -19.99 34.55
C PRO A 156 7.36 -19.84 35.91
N PRO A 157 7.65 -18.79 36.69
CA PRO A 157 6.95 -18.51 37.93
C PRO A 157 5.45 -18.31 37.69
N VAL A 158 4.61 -19.20 38.24
CA VAL A 158 3.16 -19.16 38.02
C VAL A 158 2.57 -17.83 38.53
N PRO A 159 1.85 -17.06 37.71
CA PRO A 159 1.33 -15.77 38.11
C PRO A 159 0.16 -15.91 39.09
N ASP A 160 0.00 -14.92 39.96
CA ASP A 160 -1.15 -14.83 40.85
C ASP A 160 -2.46 -14.83 40.04
N GLY A 161 -3.38 -15.74 40.39
CA GLY A 161 -4.67 -15.88 39.69
C GLY A 161 -4.74 -17.00 38.65
N MET A 162 -3.60 -17.63 38.28
CA MET A 162 -3.56 -18.70 37.28
C MET A 162 -4.51 -19.87 37.57
N THR A 163 -4.60 -20.33 38.82
CA THR A 163 -5.53 -21.41 39.19
C THR A 163 -6.99 -21.06 38.89
N LYS A 164 -7.39 -19.81 39.08
CA LYS A 164 -8.75 -19.35 38.77
C LYS A 164 -8.93 -19.15 37.26
N ALA A 165 -7.91 -18.66 36.56
CA ALA A 165 -7.93 -18.56 35.11
C ALA A 165 -8.11 -19.93 34.44
N LEU A 166 -7.42 -20.96 34.91
CA LEU A 166 -7.59 -22.36 34.46
C LEU A 166 -9.00 -22.92 34.74
N ASP A 167 -9.66 -22.49 35.82
CA ASP A 167 -11.04 -22.84 36.10
C ASP A 167 -12.03 -22.08 35.20
N ASP A 168 -11.81 -20.79 34.97
CA ASP A 168 -12.64 -19.97 34.09
C ASP A 168 -12.55 -20.45 32.64
N ILE A 169 -11.35 -20.72 32.10
CA ILE A 169 -11.24 -21.24 30.73
C ILE A 169 -11.95 -22.59 30.56
N LYS A 170 -11.93 -23.43 31.60
CA LYS A 170 -12.68 -24.69 31.60
C LYS A 170 -14.19 -24.44 31.56
N LYS A 171 -14.70 -23.48 32.34
CA LYS A 171 -16.11 -23.08 32.32
C LYS A 171 -16.50 -22.48 30.97
N ALA A 172 -15.65 -21.62 30.41
CA ALA A 172 -15.86 -21.01 29.11
C ALA A 172 -16.03 -22.07 28.01
N LYS A 173 -15.11 -23.03 27.93
CA LYS A 173 -15.18 -24.14 26.96
C LYS A 173 -16.39 -25.05 27.15
N ASN A 174 -16.80 -25.29 28.39
CA ASN A 174 -18.00 -26.08 28.66
C ASN A 174 -19.26 -25.35 28.19
N ALA A 175 -19.40 -24.05 28.51
CA ALA A 175 -20.53 -23.24 28.08
C ALA A 175 -20.57 -23.07 26.55
N PHE A 176 -19.41 -22.96 25.90
CA PHE A 176 -19.35 -22.89 24.43
C PHE A 176 -19.79 -24.21 23.78
N LYS A 177 -19.39 -25.34 24.36
CA LYS A 177 -19.83 -26.66 23.92
C LYS A 177 -21.35 -26.85 24.11
N GLU A 178 -21.90 -26.32 25.19
CA GLU A 178 -23.34 -26.27 25.46
C GLU A 178 -24.04 -25.44 24.40
N ALA A 179 -23.56 -24.23 24.10
CA ALA A 179 -24.10 -23.38 23.03
C ALA A 179 -24.08 -24.07 21.65
N ASP A 180 -22.98 -24.74 21.30
CA ASP A 180 -22.90 -25.57 20.09
C ASP A 180 -23.91 -26.75 20.12
N GLY A 181 -24.28 -27.22 21.31
CA GLY A 181 -25.34 -28.21 21.52
C GLY A 181 -26.70 -27.62 21.18
N GLU A 182 -27.05 -26.48 21.78
CA GLU A 182 -28.33 -25.80 21.59
C GLU A 182 -28.58 -25.39 20.13
N LEU A 183 -27.54 -24.92 19.42
CA LEU A 183 -27.63 -24.66 17.98
C LEU A 183 -27.99 -25.92 17.15
N ARG A 184 -27.53 -27.11 17.58
CA ARG A 184 -27.90 -28.39 16.92
C ARG A 184 -29.31 -28.83 17.27
N GLU A 185 -29.83 -28.41 18.41
CA GLU A 185 -31.22 -28.66 18.80
C GLU A 185 -32.18 -27.65 18.16
N ALA A 186 -31.65 -26.55 17.60
CA ALA A 186 -32.35 -25.39 17.06
C ALA A 186 -33.00 -24.52 18.15
N ASP A 187 -32.30 -24.36 19.28
CA ASP A 187 -32.71 -23.48 20.38
C ASP A 187 -31.85 -22.20 20.37
N PRO A 188 -32.31 -21.11 19.73
CA PRO A 188 -31.52 -19.89 19.56
C PRO A 188 -31.36 -19.08 20.86
N GLU A 189 -32.37 -19.09 21.74
CA GLU A 189 -32.34 -18.40 23.03
C GLU A 189 -31.30 -19.04 23.96
N ASP A 190 -31.39 -20.35 24.18
CA ASP A 190 -30.44 -21.07 25.05
C ASP A 190 -29.02 -21.07 24.44
N ALA A 191 -28.91 -21.13 23.10
CA ALA A 191 -27.62 -20.98 22.42
C ALA A 191 -26.98 -19.61 22.67
N ALA A 192 -27.76 -18.53 22.64
CA ALA A 192 -27.27 -17.18 22.90
C ALA A 192 -26.86 -17.00 24.36
N GLU A 193 -27.64 -17.53 25.32
CA GLU A 193 -27.31 -17.48 26.75
C GLU A 193 -26.01 -18.26 27.04
N ALA A 194 -25.89 -19.48 26.54
CA ALA A 194 -24.69 -20.30 26.73
C ALA A 194 -23.44 -19.64 26.13
N ASN A 195 -23.57 -19.02 24.95
CA ASN A 195 -22.51 -18.18 24.37
C ASN A 195 -22.16 -16.98 25.25
N ALA A 196 -23.15 -16.30 25.85
CA ALA A 196 -22.92 -15.19 26.77
C ALA A 196 -22.12 -15.62 28.02
N GLN A 197 -22.38 -16.82 28.56
CA GLN A 197 -21.59 -17.42 29.64
C GLN A 197 -20.18 -17.79 29.19
N ALA A 198 -20.05 -18.38 28.00
CA ALA A 198 -18.75 -18.73 27.42
C ALA A 198 -17.85 -17.50 27.30
N ARG A 199 -18.38 -16.44 26.67
CA ARG A 199 -17.79 -15.10 26.58
C ARG A 199 -17.39 -14.56 27.95
N LYS A 200 -18.31 -14.56 28.91
CA LYS A 200 -18.08 -14.03 30.27
C LYS A 200 -16.88 -14.70 30.93
N HIS A 201 -16.76 -16.02 30.84
CA HIS A 201 -15.66 -16.76 31.41
C HIS A 201 -14.35 -16.55 30.64
N GLY A 202 -14.41 -16.42 29.31
CA GLY A 202 -13.24 -16.04 28.49
C GLY A 202 -12.66 -14.69 28.92
N PHE A 203 -13.48 -13.63 28.94
CA PHE A 203 -13.03 -12.30 29.39
C PHE A 203 -12.60 -12.24 30.87
N ALA A 204 -13.13 -13.13 31.71
CA ALA A 204 -12.66 -13.23 33.10
C ALA A 204 -11.19 -13.66 33.18
N VAL A 205 -10.69 -14.43 32.20
CA VAL A 205 -9.25 -14.78 32.12
C VAL A 205 -8.42 -13.55 31.77
N LEU A 206 -8.77 -12.81 30.72
CA LEU A 206 -8.06 -11.60 30.31
C LEU A 206 -8.02 -10.58 31.45
N GLY A 207 -9.19 -10.31 32.07
CA GLY A 207 -9.31 -9.36 33.16
C GLY A 207 -8.57 -9.75 34.45
N ARG A 208 -8.21 -11.03 34.64
CA ARG A 208 -7.40 -11.47 35.79
C ARG A 208 -5.95 -11.01 35.70
N PHE A 209 -5.42 -11.01 34.49
CA PHE A 209 -4.03 -10.65 34.24
C PHE A 209 -3.88 -9.20 33.78
N GLY A 210 -4.99 -8.48 33.63
CA GLY A 210 -4.96 -7.08 33.21
C GLY A 210 -4.68 -6.92 31.72
N ILE A 211 -4.85 -7.98 30.92
CA ILE A 211 -4.62 -7.95 29.48
C ILE A 211 -5.55 -6.90 28.86
N THR A 212 -4.92 -5.86 28.34
CA THR A 212 -5.57 -4.80 27.57
C THR A 212 -4.88 -4.88 26.23
N TYR A 213 -5.59 -5.26 25.16
CA TYR A 213 -5.03 -5.54 23.82
C TYR A 213 -3.92 -4.56 23.33
N GLU A 214 -3.87 -3.33 23.84
CA GLU A 214 -2.85 -2.31 23.56
C GLU A 214 -1.55 -2.41 24.40
N GLY A 215 -1.48 -3.31 25.37
CA GLY A 215 -0.34 -3.55 26.26
C GLY A 215 0.73 -4.44 25.62
N ASP A 216 1.78 -4.69 26.39
CA ASP A 216 2.90 -5.60 26.10
C ASP A 216 3.32 -6.13 27.47
N HIS A 217 2.66 -7.21 27.91
CA HIS A 217 2.67 -7.63 29.32
C HIS A 217 3.93 -8.38 29.75
N ASP A 218 4.58 -9.06 28.82
CA ASP A 218 5.84 -9.77 29.06
C ASP A 218 7.07 -8.95 28.67
N ALA A 219 6.87 -7.80 28.00
CA ALA A 219 7.91 -6.87 27.55
C ALA A 219 8.90 -7.53 26.59
N ASP A 220 8.46 -8.52 25.82
CA ASP A 220 9.20 -9.07 24.67
C ASP A 220 9.23 -8.08 23.49
N GLY A 221 8.43 -7.03 23.63
CA GLY A 221 8.28 -6.00 22.67
C GLY A 221 7.36 -6.44 21.55
N VAL A 222 6.28 -7.20 21.81
CA VAL A 222 5.11 -7.47 20.97
C VAL A 222 3.88 -7.05 21.76
N THR A 223 2.89 -6.43 21.12
CA THR A 223 1.67 -6.07 21.85
C THR A 223 0.81 -7.30 22.17
N ASP A 224 0.15 -7.32 23.32
CA ASP A 224 -0.82 -8.35 23.75
C ASP A 224 -1.79 -8.74 22.63
N LEU A 225 -2.32 -7.76 21.88
CA LEU A 225 -3.21 -8.02 20.75
C LEU A 225 -2.58 -8.95 19.74
N THR A 226 -1.34 -8.64 19.35
CA THR A 226 -0.59 -9.31 18.29
C THR A 226 -0.25 -10.73 18.75
N GLU A 227 0.15 -10.91 20.00
CA GLU A 227 0.39 -12.24 20.57
C GLU A 227 -0.90 -13.08 20.57
N LEU A 228 -2.01 -12.56 21.13
CA LEU A 228 -3.31 -13.24 21.14
C LEU A 228 -3.83 -13.56 19.73
N ARG A 229 -3.41 -12.75 18.76
CA ARG A 229 -3.67 -12.92 17.33
C ARG A 229 -2.96 -14.16 16.82
N PHE A 230 -1.66 -14.29 17.04
CA PHE A 230 -0.86 -15.48 16.70
C PHE A 230 -1.08 -16.68 17.63
N GLY A 231 -1.85 -16.49 18.70
CA GLY A 231 -2.07 -17.52 19.71
C GLY A 231 -0.89 -17.69 20.66
N ALA A 232 0.04 -16.73 20.63
CA ALA A 232 1.10 -16.49 21.61
C ALA A 232 0.50 -15.92 22.90
N SER A 233 1.22 -16.10 24.01
CA SER A 233 0.82 -15.68 25.34
C SER A 233 1.39 -14.31 25.68
N PRO A 234 0.54 -13.31 25.98
CA PRO A 234 0.99 -12.02 26.51
C PRO A 234 1.77 -12.07 27.82
N LEU A 235 1.96 -13.24 28.40
CA LEU A 235 2.63 -13.43 29.68
C LEU A 235 3.99 -14.12 29.53
N ILE A 236 4.38 -14.52 28.32
CA ILE A 236 5.56 -15.33 28.08
C ILE A 236 6.18 -15.02 26.72
N ALA A 237 7.41 -14.50 26.74
CA ALA A 237 8.14 -14.07 25.55
C ALA A 237 8.51 -15.19 24.55
N ASP A 238 8.33 -16.46 24.94
CA ASP A 238 8.58 -17.67 24.16
C ASP A 238 7.49 -18.66 24.60
N SER A 239 6.39 -18.65 23.85
CA SER A 239 5.11 -19.23 24.26
C SER A 239 5.03 -20.74 24.08
N ASP A 240 5.86 -21.35 23.25
CA ASP A 240 5.95 -22.81 23.15
C ASP A 240 7.23 -23.42 23.71
N GLY A 241 8.22 -22.60 24.02
CA GLY A 241 9.44 -22.97 24.71
C GLY A 241 10.47 -23.64 23.81
N ASP A 242 10.46 -23.33 22.51
CA ASP A 242 11.37 -23.89 21.51
C ASP A 242 12.71 -23.10 21.42
N GLY A 243 12.76 -21.92 22.04
CA GLY A 243 13.90 -21.01 22.11
C GLY A 243 13.80 -19.78 21.19
N LEU A 244 12.87 -19.77 20.24
CA LEU A 244 12.51 -18.56 19.51
C LEU A 244 11.57 -17.71 20.36
N THR A 245 11.75 -16.40 20.30
CA THR A 245 10.80 -15.49 20.95
C THR A 245 9.57 -15.32 20.07
N ASP A 246 8.41 -15.12 20.70
CA ASP A 246 7.14 -14.84 20.00
C ASP A 246 7.31 -13.71 18.99
N ARG A 247 8.06 -12.67 19.37
CA ARG A 247 8.50 -11.60 18.47
C ARG A 247 9.19 -12.14 17.22
N THR A 248 10.22 -12.96 17.35
CA THR A 248 11.00 -13.47 16.20
C THR A 248 10.15 -14.31 15.28
N GLU A 249 9.30 -15.16 15.82
CA GLU A 249 8.39 -15.97 15.02
C GLU A 249 7.35 -15.11 14.28
N ILE A 250 6.78 -14.11 14.95
CA ILE A 250 5.81 -13.19 14.35
C ILE A 250 6.46 -12.24 13.34
N GLU A 251 7.71 -11.84 13.57
CA GLU A 251 8.41 -10.82 12.79
C GLU A 251 9.23 -11.40 11.63
N GLN A 252 9.90 -12.53 11.83
CA GLN A 252 10.84 -13.08 10.85
C GLN A 252 10.31 -14.35 10.20
N LEU A 253 9.50 -15.13 10.90
CA LEU A 253 9.07 -16.47 10.48
C LEU A 253 7.54 -16.66 10.45
N ALA A 254 6.75 -15.59 10.32
CA ALA A 254 5.29 -15.64 10.45
C ALA A 254 4.59 -16.61 9.47
N THR A 255 5.29 -17.00 8.41
CA THR A 255 4.83 -17.96 7.39
C THR A 255 5.24 -19.40 7.67
N ASP A 256 6.28 -19.61 8.46
CA ASP A 256 6.99 -20.88 8.59
C ASP A 256 6.79 -21.48 9.99
N THR A 257 6.78 -20.64 11.02
CA THR A 257 6.63 -21.06 12.42
C THR A 257 5.32 -20.56 13.04
N ARG A 258 5.04 -21.04 14.25
CA ARG A 258 3.85 -20.68 15.02
C ARG A 258 4.27 -20.51 16.47
N PRO A 259 4.03 -19.33 17.07
CA PRO A 259 4.45 -19.04 18.45
C PRO A 259 3.86 -19.91 19.57
N ASN A 260 3.04 -20.90 19.25
CA ASN A 260 2.39 -21.76 20.23
C ASN A 260 2.54 -23.24 19.90
N ASN A 261 3.47 -23.57 19.02
CA ASN A 261 3.71 -24.92 18.59
C ASN A 261 5.20 -25.10 18.25
N PRO A 262 5.96 -25.80 19.11
CA PRO A 262 7.42 -25.80 19.04
C PRO A 262 7.99 -26.52 17.81
N ASP A 263 7.16 -27.24 17.06
CA ASP A 263 7.49 -27.95 15.81
C ASP A 263 6.32 -27.70 14.83
N SER A 264 6.41 -26.62 14.06
CA SER A 264 5.34 -26.07 13.23
C SER A 264 4.98 -26.92 12.03
N ASP A 265 5.97 -27.58 11.44
CA ASP A 265 5.80 -28.44 10.27
C ASP A 265 5.62 -29.93 10.64
N GLY A 266 5.86 -30.29 11.90
CA GLY A 266 5.71 -31.64 12.44
C GLY A 266 6.81 -32.60 11.99
N ASN A 267 7.98 -32.08 11.60
CA ASN A 267 9.10 -32.89 11.12
C ASN A 267 9.92 -33.54 12.27
N GLY A 268 9.66 -33.14 13.52
CA GLY A 268 10.31 -33.64 14.72
C GLY A 268 11.59 -32.91 15.13
N VAL A 269 11.87 -31.76 14.51
CA VAL A 269 12.87 -30.76 14.92
C VAL A 269 12.10 -29.54 15.40
N ASP A 270 12.51 -28.97 16.52
CA ASP A 270 11.88 -27.76 17.04
C ASP A 270 12.24 -26.56 16.15
N ASP A 271 11.33 -25.59 15.97
CA ASP A 271 11.47 -24.50 14.99
C ASP A 271 12.76 -23.67 15.24
N GLY A 272 13.12 -23.42 16.50
CA GLY A 272 14.38 -22.78 16.88
C GLY A 272 15.65 -23.57 16.53
N ALA A 273 15.56 -24.88 16.35
CA ALA A 273 16.67 -25.75 15.95
C ALA A 273 16.76 -25.96 14.43
N GLU A 274 15.82 -25.44 13.66
CA GLU A 274 15.86 -25.46 12.20
C GLU A 274 16.86 -24.45 11.62
N ASP A 275 17.13 -24.56 10.33
CA ASP A 275 18.01 -23.70 9.52
C ASP A 275 17.18 -23.31 8.28
N THR A 276 16.36 -22.27 8.43
CA THR A 276 15.28 -21.96 7.49
C THR A 276 15.81 -21.46 6.14
N ASP A 277 16.92 -20.74 6.12
CA ASP A 277 17.52 -20.20 4.89
C ASP A 277 18.69 -21.04 4.34
N GLY A 278 19.18 -22.01 5.10
CA GLY A 278 20.17 -22.99 4.67
C GLY A 278 21.61 -22.44 4.64
N ASP A 279 21.89 -21.38 5.38
CA ASP A 279 23.21 -20.74 5.44
C ASP A 279 24.20 -21.46 6.40
N GLY A 280 23.67 -22.37 7.22
CA GLY A 280 24.40 -23.18 8.19
C GLY A 280 24.34 -22.67 9.63
N LEU A 281 23.57 -21.62 9.94
CA LEU A 281 23.15 -21.22 11.27
C LEU A 281 21.76 -21.79 11.57
N THR A 282 21.46 -22.04 12.85
CA THR A 282 20.08 -22.37 13.23
C THR A 282 19.30 -21.09 13.47
N ASN A 283 17.98 -21.13 13.33
CA ASN A 283 17.06 -20.03 13.60
C ASN A 283 17.32 -19.38 14.98
N LEU A 284 17.52 -20.19 16.02
CA LEU A 284 17.91 -19.69 17.35
C LEU A 284 19.26 -18.95 17.33
N ARG A 285 20.24 -19.45 16.59
CA ARG A 285 21.57 -18.86 16.51
C ARG A 285 21.55 -17.53 15.77
N GLU A 286 20.75 -17.44 14.72
CA GLU A 286 20.51 -16.22 13.97
C GLU A 286 19.79 -15.18 14.83
N GLN A 287 18.76 -15.59 15.59
CA GLN A 287 18.10 -14.72 16.58
C GLN A 287 19.09 -14.13 17.59
N GLU A 288 20.05 -14.92 18.08
CA GLU A 288 21.10 -14.46 19.00
C GLU A 288 22.08 -13.47 18.36
N LEU A 289 22.31 -13.61 17.05
CA LEU A 289 23.22 -12.76 16.27
C LEU A 289 22.53 -11.50 15.74
N GLY A 290 21.21 -11.51 15.63
CA GLY A 290 20.43 -10.44 15.00
C GLY A 290 20.47 -10.47 13.47
N THR A 291 20.85 -11.61 12.88
CA THR A 291 20.74 -11.85 11.43
C THR A 291 19.30 -12.18 11.05
N LYS A 292 19.01 -12.23 9.75
CA LYS A 292 17.68 -12.48 9.21
C LYS A 292 17.46 -13.98 8.96
N LEU A 293 16.54 -14.59 9.69
CA LEU A 293 16.25 -16.04 9.66
C LEU A 293 15.73 -16.61 8.31
N THR A 294 15.60 -15.77 7.28
CA THR A 294 15.05 -16.13 5.96
C THR A 294 15.91 -15.60 4.82
N ASP A 295 17.05 -14.99 5.13
CA ASP A 295 17.90 -14.30 4.18
C ASP A 295 19.36 -14.69 4.49
N PRO A 296 19.95 -15.60 3.71
CA PRO A 296 21.22 -16.23 4.05
C PRO A 296 22.42 -15.27 4.03
N ASP A 297 22.23 -14.00 3.65
CA ASP A 297 23.22 -12.92 3.55
C ASP A 297 22.55 -11.62 4.04
N THR A 298 22.65 -11.37 5.35
CA THR A 298 21.88 -10.31 6.01
C THR A 298 22.30 -8.91 5.55
N ASP A 299 23.61 -8.69 5.35
CA ASP A 299 24.17 -7.38 5.00
C ASP A 299 24.31 -7.14 3.48
N GLY A 300 24.10 -8.18 2.67
CA GLY A 300 23.98 -8.12 1.22
C GLY A 300 25.30 -7.95 0.50
N ASP A 301 26.42 -8.36 1.10
CA ASP A 301 27.75 -8.22 0.52
C ASP A 301 28.18 -9.41 -0.38
N GLY A 302 27.36 -10.46 -0.41
CA GLY A 302 27.58 -11.68 -1.17
C GLY A 302 28.24 -12.83 -0.39
N LEU A 303 28.49 -12.66 0.91
CA LEU A 303 28.88 -13.71 1.84
C LEU A 303 27.68 -14.12 2.70
N ALA A 304 27.54 -15.43 2.95
CA ALA A 304 26.46 -15.92 3.79
C ALA A 304 26.77 -15.75 5.28
N ASP A 305 25.78 -15.43 6.12
CA ASP A 305 25.99 -15.09 7.54
C ASP A 305 26.71 -16.22 8.29
N GLY A 306 26.30 -17.48 8.06
CA GLY A 306 26.94 -18.66 8.61
C GLY A 306 28.39 -18.84 8.18
N ALA A 307 28.73 -18.45 6.95
CA ALA A 307 30.10 -18.47 6.45
C ALA A 307 30.96 -17.38 7.11
N GLU A 308 30.38 -16.23 7.41
CA GLU A 308 31.05 -15.12 8.08
C GLU A 308 31.30 -15.42 9.56
N VAL A 309 30.30 -15.94 10.26
CA VAL A 309 30.42 -16.39 11.66
C VAL A 309 31.49 -17.47 11.79
N ALA A 310 31.53 -18.44 10.86
CA ALA A 310 32.56 -19.47 10.82
C ALA A 310 33.96 -18.90 10.60
N GLN A 311 34.08 -17.75 9.93
CA GLN A 311 35.33 -17.02 9.70
C GLN A 311 35.65 -16.01 10.81
N GLY A 312 34.76 -15.83 11.80
CA GLY A 312 34.89 -14.85 12.88
C GLY A 312 34.69 -13.40 12.42
N ARG A 313 33.91 -13.20 11.35
CA ARG A 313 33.45 -11.90 10.85
C ARG A 313 32.09 -11.53 11.46
N ASP A 314 31.66 -10.30 11.22
CA ASP A 314 30.41 -9.74 11.73
C ASP A 314 29.39 -9.69 10.57
N PRO A 315 28.37 -10.58 10.55
CA PRO A 315 27.44 -10.74 9.42
C PRO A 315 26.44 -9.58 9.25
N LEU A 316 26.61 -8.51 10.02
CA LEU A 316 25.77 -7.32 9.97
C LEU A 316 26.50 -6.14 9.30
N VAL A 317 27.70 -6.36 8.75
CA VAL A 317 28.59 -5.29 8.30
C VAL A 317 29.31 -5.68 6.99
N ALA A 318 28.78 -5.17 5.88
CA ALA A 318 29.28 -5.46 4.55
C ALA A 318 30.81 -5.25 4.39
N ASP A 319 31.48 -6.28 3.89
CA ASP A 319 32.91 -6.28 3.60
C ASP A 319 33.22 -5.52 2.29
N ASN A 320 33.66 -4.26 2.41
CA ASN A 320 34.03 -3.43 1.26
C ASN A 320 35.51 -3.63 0.87
N PRO A 321 35.93 -3.79 -0.43
CA PRO A 321 35.15 -3.59 -1.67
C PRO A 321 35.05 -4.79 -2.67
N PRO A 322 34.02 -4.81 -3.55
CA PRO A 322 33.91 -5.71 -4.72
C PRO A 322 34.82 -5.31 -5.93
N PRO A 323 35.17 -6.23 -6.86
CA PRO A 323 36.19 -6.01 -7.90
C PRO A 323 35.70 -5.26 -9.17
N PRO A 324 36.54 -4.43 -9.84
CA PRO A 324 36.13 -3.61 -11.00
C PRO A 324 36.40 -4.27 -12.37
N VAL A 325 35.54 -4.00 -13.37
CA VAL A 325 35.79 -4.20 -14.82
C VAL A 325 35.60 -2.89 -15.57
N SER A 326 36.36 -2.71 -16.67
CA SER A 326 36.74 -1.42 -17.26
C SER A 326 36.10 -1.13 -18.62
N GLU A 327 35.80 0.13 -18.90
CA GLU A 327 35.50 0.80 -20.20
C GLU A 327 36.65 1.81 -20.53
N PRO A 328 36.74 2.56 -21.65
CA PRO A 328 36.20 2.46 -23.04
C PRO A 328 37.28 2.80 -24.12
N THR A 329 36.90 3.00 -25.41
CA THR A 329 37.71 3.77 -26.41
C THR A 329 36.84 4.70 -27.28
N PRO A 330 37.35 5.85 -27.77
CA PRO A 330 36.55 7.04 -28.12
C PRO A 330 36.19 7.21 -29.63
N PRO A 331 35.20 8.06 -29.97
CA PRO A 331 34.74 8.30 -31.35
C PRO A 331 35.47 9.44 -32.07
N VAL A 332 35.19 9.53 -33.39
CA VAL A 332 35.79 10.42 -34.39
C VAL A 332 34.79 11.54 -34.75
N GLU A 333 35.26 12.79 -34.86
CA GLU A 333 34.46 13.98 -35.21
C GLU A 333 33.93 14.04 -36.65
N THR A 334 32.69 14.53 -36.84
CA THR A 334 32.23 15.23 -38.05
C THR A 334 31.31 16.41 -37.76
N ALA A 335 31.33 17.41 -38.66
CA ALA A 335 30.71 18.73 -38.53
C ALA A 335 29.26 18.79 -39.09
N PRO A 336 28.43 19.79 -38.70
CA PRO A 336 26.99 19.65 -38.56
C PRO A 336 26.20 20.09 -39.81
N THR A 337 25.10 19.39 -40.06
CA THR A 337 23.94 19.87 -40.82
C THR A 337 22.66 19.46 -40.07
N PRO A 338 21.47 20.05 -40.34
CA PRO A 338 20.21 19.63 -39.72
C PRO A 338 19.70 18.31 -40.32
N VAL A 339 20.63 17.38 -40.53
CA VAL A 339 20.39 15.98 -40.89
C VAL A 339 20.31 15.23 -39.57
N ASP A 340 19.44 14.23 -39.54
CA ASP A 340 19.31 13.22 -38.50
C ASP A 340 19.84 11.95 -39.17
N THR A 341 21.11 11.63 -38.89
CA THR A 341 21.91 10.70 -39.70
C THR A 341 21.54 9.24 -39.45
N ASP A 342 21.13 8.88 -38.25
CA ASP A 342 20.72 7.53 -37.87
C ASP A 342 19.20 7.35 -37.75
N GLY A 343 18.43 8.43 -37.79
CA GLY A 343 16.97 8.42 -37.90
C GLY A 343 16.26 8.18 -36.58
N ASP A 344 16.90 8.49 -35.45
CA ASP A 344 16.35 8.32 -34.11
C ASP A 344 15.40 9.46 -33.68
N GLY A 345 15.37 10.55 -34.46
CA GLY A 345 14.53 11.73 -34.23
C GLY A 345 15.24 12.91 -33.56
N ILE A 346 16.55 12.83 -33.31
CA ILE A 346 17.39 13.93 -32.84
C ILE A 346 18.28 14.42 -34.02
N PRO A 347 18.35 15.74 -34.28
CA PRO A 347 19.28 16.24 -35.30
C PRO A 347 20.75 16.13 -34.85
N ASP A 348 21.67 15.80 -35.77
CA ASP A 348 23.12 15.62 -35.50
C ASP A 348 23.74 16.76 -34.65
N SER A 349 23.26 17.99 -34.86
CA SER A 349 23.74 19.17 -34.12
C SER A 349 23.35 19.15 -32.64
N THR A 350 22.15 18.66 -32.32
CA THR A 350 21.63 18.55 -30.95
C THR A 350 22.30 17.39 -30.22
N GLU A 351 22.53 16.29 -30.92
CA GLU A 351 23.29 15.14 -30.40
C GLU A 351 24.70 15.55 -29.96
N THR A 352 25.40 16.30 -30.81
CA THR A 352 26.78 16.72 -30.52
C THR A 352 26.86 17.84 -29.46
N ASP A 353 25.98 18.84 -29.53
CA ASP A 353 26.10 20.06 -28.70
C ASP A 353 25.45 19.89 -27.30
N ASP A 354 24.36 19.11 -27.19
CA ASP A 354 23.48 19.08 -26.01
C ASP A 354 23.22 17.69 -25.40
N ALA A 355 23.07 16.63 -26.20
CA ALA A 355 22.78 15.28 -25.69
C ALA A 355 24.02 14.41 -25.43
N GLU A 356 25.16 14.74 -26.06
CA GLU A 356 26.42 14.00 -25.99
C GLU A 356 26.34 12.55 -26.54
N THR A 357 25.39 12.29 -27.44
CA THR A 357 25.14 11.02 -28.15
C THR A 357 25.94 10.90 -29.46
N ASP A 358 26.01 9.70 -30.06
CA ASP A 358 26.69 9.45 -31.34
C ASP A 358 25.74 9.63 -32.54
N PRO A 359 25.91 10.67 -33.40
CA PRO A 359 25.00 10.95 -34.52
C PRO A 359 24.87 9.86 -35.59
N ALA A 360 25.67 8.79 -35.50
CA ALA A 360 25.61 7.67 -36.42
C ALA A 360 25.05 6.39 -35.78
N ASN A 361 24.58 6.45 -34.53
CA ASN A 361 24.13 5.32 -33.76
C ASN A 361 22.90 5.65 -32.91
N ALA A 362 21.73 5.17 -33.36
CA ALA A 362 20.45 5.48 -32.74
C ALA A 362 20.23 4.95 -31.30
N ASP A 363 21.17 4.22 -30.72
CA ASP A 363 21.16 3.65 -29.36
C ASP A 363 22.62 3.69 -28.83
N THR A 364 23.01 4.82 -28.25
CA THR A 364 24.41 5.15 -27.96
C THR A 364 25.00 4.27 -26.86
N ASP A 365 24.23 3.90 -25.84
CA ASP A 365 24.70 3.08 -24.71
C ASP A 365 24.34 1.59 -24.81
N GLY A 366 23.51 1.20 -25.79
CA GLY A 366 23.25 -0.18 -26.17
C GLY A 366 22.31 -0.92 -25.24
N ASP A 367 21.42 -0.22 -24.54
CA ASP A 367 20.51 -0.79 -23.55
C ASP A 367 19.17 -1.28 -24.16
N GLY A 368 18.92 -0.93 -25.43
CA GLY A 368 17.75 -1.30 -26.19
C GLY A 368 16.67 -0.21 -26.33
N LEU A 369 16.88 0.98 -25.77
CA LEU A 369 16.15 2.20 -26.10
C LEU A 369 16.93 3.02 -27.13
N SER A 370 16.23 3.79 -27.96
CA SER A 370 16.90 4.73 -28.87
C SER A 370 17.10 6.08 -28.19
N ASP A 371 18.20 6.78 -28.45
CA ASP A 371 18.52 8.06 -27.80
C ASP A 371 17.35 9.07 -27.88
N GLY A 372 16.69 9.15 -29.04
CA GLY A 372 15.48 9.96 -29.24
C GLY A 372 14.30 9.57 -28.34
N ALA A 373 14.08 8.28 -28.10
CA ALA A 373 12.99 7.79 -27.24
C ALA A 373 13.30 8.05 -25.76
N GLU A 374 14.56 7.89 -25.37
CA GLU A 374 15.05 8.20 -24.04
C GLU A 374 14.87 9.67 -23.70
N ILE A 375 15.28 10.58 -24.60
CA ILE A 375 15.16 12.02 -24.34
C ILE A 375 13.70 12.50 -24.41
N THR A 376 12.88 11.95 -25.31
CA THR A 376 11.54 12.49 -25.58
C THR A 376 10.41 11.81 -24.82
N GLU A 377 10.51 10.52 -24.53
CA GLU A 377 9.43 9.71 -23.96
C GLU A 377 9.73 9.25 -22.53
N HIS A 378 10.89 8.62 -22.33
CA HIS A 378 11.26 7.96 -21.08
C HIS A 378 11.96 8.89 -20.09
N LEU A 379 12.59 9.95 -20.59
CA LEU A 379 13.38 10.94 -19.86
C LEU A 379 14.62 10.34 -19.15
N THR A 380 15.23 9.31 -19.75
CA THR A 380 16.44 8.61 -19.28
C THR A 380 17.72 9.26 -19.84
N ASN A 381 18.88 8.72 -19.50
CA ASN A 381 20.19 9.20 -19.92
C ASN A 381 20.73 8.35 -21.09
N PRO A 382 20.78 8.88 -22.32
CA PRO A 382 21.09 8.10 -23.53
C PRO A 382 22.56 7.68 -23.68
N VAL A 383 23.41 8.01 -22.71
CA VAL A 383 24.82 7.59 -22.69
C VAL A 383 25.14 6.71 -21.48
N ARG A 384 24.11 6.26 -20.77
CA ARG A 384 24.19 5.37 -19.60
C ARG A 384 23.04 4.38 -19.63
N ALA A 385 23.39 3.13 -19.95
CA ALA A 385 22.46 2.01 -19.98
C ALA A 385 21.68 1.73 -18.66
N ASP A 386 22.06 2.38 -17.56
CA ASP A 386 21.41 2.33 -16.25
C ASP A 386 21.48 3.76 -15.69
N THR A 387 20.39 4.51 -15.84
CA THR A 387 20.31 5.94 -15.52
C THR A 387 20.37 6.18 -14.02
N ASP A 388 19.66 5.37 -13.24
CA ASP A 388 19.50 5.61 -11.80
C ASP A 388 20.51 4.86 -10.91
N GLY A 389 21.25 3.92 -11.49
CA GLY A 389 22.39 3.23 -10.90
C GLY A 389 22.00 2.05 -10.01
N ASP A 390 20.83 1.45 -10.20
CA ASP A 390 20.37 0.29 -9.42
C ASP A 390 20.76 -1.08 -10.00
N ALA A 391 21.57 -1.07 -11.07
CA ALA A 391 22.07 -2.20 -11.83
C ALA A 391 20.98 -2.97 -12.62
N ILE A 392 19.88 -2.32 -12.97
CA ILE A 392 18.93 -2.72 -14.01
C ILE A 392 19.10 -1.75 -15.20
N ALA A 393 18.93 -2.24 -16.42
CA ALA A 393 19.08 -1.40 -17.61
C ALA A 393 17.76 -0.69 -17.95
N ASP A 394 17.81 0.58 -18.37
CA ASP A 394 16.61 1.40 -18.55
C ASP A 394 15.64 0.76 -19.55
N GLY A 395 16.14 0.21 -20.66
CA GLY A 395 15.36 -0.51 -21.66
C GLY A 395 14.64 -1.75 -21.11
N TYR A 396 15.24 -2.45 -20.14
CA TYR A 396 14.56 -3.55 -19.46
C TYR A 396 13.43 -3.02 -18.57
N GLU A 397 13.67 -1.96 -17.82
CA GLU A 397 12.68 -1.37 -16.92
C GLU A 397 11.50 -0.79 -17.68
N VAL A 398 11.73 -0.08 -18.79
CA VAL A 398 10.67 0.42 -19.66
C VAL A 398 9.82 -0.73 -20.20
N ALA A 399 10.44 -1.81 -20.65
CA ALA A 399 9.73 -2.99 -21.15
C ALA A 399 8.91 -3.70 -20.06
N HIS A 400 9.29 -3.55 -18.79
CA HIS A 400 8.65 -4.18 -17.65
C HIS A 400 8.01 -3.19 -16.65
N ALA A 401 7.77 -1.95 -17.07
CA ALA A 401 7.30 -0.88 -16.19
C ALA A 401 5.88 -1.17 -15.65
N GLU A 402 5.04 -1.83 -16.44
CA GLU A 402 3.66 -2.16 -16.06
C GLU A 402 3.52 -3.47 -15.27
N ASP A 403 4.35 -4.47 -15.55
CA ASP A 403 4.27 -5.79 -14.90
C ASP A 403 5.22 -5.94 -13.70
N GLN A 404 6.33 -5.20 -13.64
CA GLN A 404 7.29 -5.23 -12.53
C GLN A 404 7.29 -3.95 -11.69
N GLY A 405 6.68 -2.87 -12.21
CA GLY A 405 6.58 -1.59 -11.52
C GLY A 405 7.89 -0.80 -11.48
N LEU A 406 8.86 -1.16 -12.33
CA LEU A 406 10.18 -0.55 -12.43
C LEU A 406 10.11 0.88 -12.99
N ASP A 407 11.06 1.73 -12.62
CA ASP A 407 11.15 3.10 -13.13
C ASP A 407 12.61 3.51 -13.39
N PRO A 408 13.03 3.69 -14.67
CA PRO A 408 14.44 3.83 -15.07
C PRO A 408 15.13 5.12 -14.63
N VAL A 409 14.48 5.91 -13.77
CA VAL A 409 15.01 7.18 -13.27
C VAL A 409 14.89 7.27 -11.75
N VAL A 410 14.49 6.19 -11.08
CA VAL A 410 14.33 6.11 -9.63
C VAL A 410 14.76 4.73 -9.13
N PRO A 411 15.83 4.65 -8.32
CA PRO A 411 16.41 3.37 -7.94
C PRO A 411 15.39 2.41 -7.32
N ASP A 412 15.28 1.22 -7.91
CA ASP A 412 14.40 0.18 -7.44
C ASP A 412 15.01 -0.61 -6.29
N GLU A 413 14.16 -0.98 -5.34
CA GLU A 413 14.60 -1.67 -4.13
C GLU A 413 14.63 -3.17 -4.37
N ARG A 414 15.81 -3.78 -4.27
CA ARG A 414 15.98 -5.23 -4.34
C ARG A 414 15.74 -5.83 -2.97
N VAL A 415 14.59 -6.45 -2.82
CA VAL A 415 14.25 -7.23 -1.63
C VAL A 415 14.15 -8.70 -2.02
N SER A 416 14.37 -9.61 -1.07
CA SER A 416 14.10 -11.02 -1.35
C SER A 416 12.58 -11.24 -1.42
N LYS A 417 12.14 -12.27 -2.15
CA LYS A 417 10.72 -12.63 -2.24
C LYS A 417 10.13 -12.91 -0.85
N TRP A 418 10.92 -13.53 0.02
CA TRP A 418 10.49 -13.89 1.37
C TRP A 418 10.47 -12.68 2.27
N THR A 419 11.47 -11.80 2.22
CA THR A 419 11.46 -10.53 2.96
C THR A 419 10.24 -9.69 2.62
N TYR A 420 9.84 -9.63 1.34
CA TYR A 420 8.61 -8.94 0.94
C TYR A 420 7.35 -9.55 1.57
N VAL A 421 7.20 -10.86 1.49
CA VAL A 421 6.04 -11.58 2.02
C VAL A 421 5.99 -11.40 3.53
N THR A 422 7.10 -11.61 4.22
CA THR A 422 7.22 -11.44 5.66
C THR A 422 6.87 -10.01 6.06
N ASP A 423 7.46 -9.01 5.42
CA ASP A 423 7.15 -7.60 5.72
C ASP A 423 5.68 -7.27 5.49
N PHE A 424 5.09 -7.74 4.38
CA PHE A 424 3.67 -7.57 4.10
C PHE A 424 2.80 -8.21 5.17
N VAL A 425 3.10 -9.46 5.56
CA VAL A 425 2.38 -10.19 6.60
C VAL A 425 2.52 -9.47 7.94
N VAL A 426 3.72 -9.04 8.33
CA VAL A 426 3.99 -8.23 9.54
C VAL A 426 3.21 -6.92 9.50
N GLY A 427 3.19 -6.21 8.38
CA GLY A 427 2.37 -5.02 8.22
C GLY A 427 0.89 -5.31 8.42
N LEU A 428 0.40 -6.40 7.82
CA LEU A 428 -1.00 -6.84 7.89
C LEU A 428 -1.46 -7.18 9.30
N ILE A 429 -0.59 -7.80 10.10
CA ILE A 429 -0.98 -8.40 11.39
C ILE A 429 -0.54 -7.56 12.60
N ALA A 430 0.58 -6.86 12.46
CA ALA A 430 1.34 -6.20 13.52
C ALA A 430 1.71 -4.74 13.16
N GLY A 431 1.06 -4.15 12.16
CA GLY A 431 1.53 -2.88 11.58
C GLY A 431 1.44 -1.64 12.48
N ASP A 432 0.71 -1.66 13.59
CA ASP A 432 0.79 -0.54 14.56
C ASP A 432 2.00 -0.64 15.51
N PHE A 433 2.60 -1.84 15.60
CA PHE A 433 3.53 -2.24 16.65
C PHE A 433 4.95 -2.50 16.11
N SER A 434 5.09 -3.16 14.95
CA SER A 434 6.40 -3.45 14.33
C SER A 434 6.59 -2.69 13.01
N PRO A 435 6.70 -1.34 13.03
CA PRO A 435 6.90 -0.57 11.82
C PRO A 435 8.25 -0.84 11.19
N ARG A 436 8.22 -1.28 9.93
CA ARG A 436 9.39 -1.50 9.11
C ARG A 436 9.52 -0.44 8.06
N ASP A 437 10.75 -0.14 7.68
CA ASP A 437 11.07 0.77 6.59
C ASP A 437 10.89 0.07 5.23
N SER A 438 9.68 -0.42 4.96
CA SER A 438 9.37 -1.31 3.85
C SER A 438 8.03 -0.97 3.23
N MET A 439 7.99 -0.91 1.90
CA MET A 439 6.76 -0.68 1.15
C MET A 439 5.82 -1.88 1.23
N ALA A 440 6.35 -3.10 1.33
CA ALA A 440 5.58 -4.33 1.52
C ALA A 440 4.84 -4.28 2.87
N TRP A 441 5.57 -3.90 3.92
CA TRP A 441 5.01 -3.67 5.24
C TRP A 441 3.94 -2.60 5.23
N LEU A 442 4.17 -1.46 4.56
CA LEU A 442 3.15 -0.42 4.46
C LEU A 442 1.91 -0.95 3.75
N ALA A 443 2.08 -1.70 2.65
CA ALA A 443 0.97 -2.31 1.94
C ALA A 443 0.15 -3.15 2.91
N GLY A 444 0.77 -4.12 3.61
CA GLY A 444 0.13 -4.91 4.66
C GLY A 444 -0.55 -4.07 5.74
N TYR A 445 0.13 -3.04 6.25
CA TYR A 445 -0.41 -2.17 7.28
C TYR A 445 -1.65 -1.39 6.83
N LEU A 446 -1.73 -1.00 5.56
CA LEU A 446 -2.94 -0.41 4.99
C LEU A 446 -4.08 -1.44 4.90
N CYS A 447 -3.77 -2.73 4.76
CA CYS A 447 -4.73 -3.85 4.79
C CYS A 447 -5.21 -4.22 6.20
N SER A 448 -4.41 -3.96 7.25
CA SER A 448 -4.59 -4.47 8.63
C SER A 448 -5.90 -4.05 9.34
N GLY A 449 -6.79 -3.31 8.67
CA GLY A 449 -8.10 -2.88 9.19
C GLY A 449 -9.29 -3.79 8.85
N GLY A 450 -9.19 -4.63 7.80
CA GLY A 450 -10.34 -5.39 7.26
C GLY A 450 -10.15 -6.90 7.16
N LEU A 451 -8.96 -7.41 7.49
CA LEU A 451 -8.65 -8.83 7.41
C LEU A 451 -8.53 -9.39 8.82
N SER A 452 -9.57 -10.06 9.30
CA SER A 452 -9.49 -10.95 10.45
C SER A 452 -8.82 -12.27 10.06
N LEU A 453 -7.57 -12.19 9.59
CA LEU A 453 -6.79 -13.36 9.17
C LEU A 453 -5.76 -13.73 10.22
N ILE A 454 -6.14 -14.41 11.32
CA ILE A 454 -5.19 -15.28 12.06
C ILE A 454 -5.88 -16.53 12.65
N PRO A 455 -5.35 -17.75 12.42
CA PRO A 455 -5.94 -19.01 12.85
C PRO A 455 -5.47 -19.45 14.25
N VAL A 456 -6.39 -19.53 15.22
CA VAL A 456 -6.07 -20.10 16.55
C VAL A 456 -6.33 -21.61 16.56
N VAL A 457 -5.46 -22.44 15.99
CA VAL A 457 -5.49 -23.92 16.05
C VAL A 457 -6.56 -24.60 15.17
N GLY A 458 -6.13 -25.21 14.05
CA GLY A 458 -6.68 -26.50 13.59
C GLY A 458 -7.03 -26.75 12.10
N TRP A 459 -6.94 -25.80 11.17
CA TRP A 459 -7.29 -26.03 9.73
C TRP A 459 -6.35 -25.32 8.73
N VAL A 460 -5.08 -25.17 9.09
CA VAL A 460 -4.11 -24.31 8.38
C VAL A 460 -3.55 -24.90 7.08
N LEU A 461 -3.71 -26.20 6.79
CA LEU A 461 -3.18 -26.76 5.55
C LEU A 461 -3.92 -26.30 4.27
N GLY A 462 -5.10 -25.66 4.37
CA GLY A 462 -5.86 -25.18 3.21
C GLY A 462 -5.69 -23.68 2.91
N GLY A 463 -5.86 -22.82 3.91
CA GLY A 463 -5.96 -21.36 3.69
C GLY A 463 -4.62 -20.64 3.47
N LEU A 464 -3.52 -21.13 4.08
CA LEU A 464 -2.18 -20.60 3.80
C LEU A 464 -1.59 -21.19 2.51
N ALA A 465 -2.02 -22.38 2.09
CA ALA A 465 -1.71 -22.91 0.77
C ALA A 465 -2.37 -22.08 -0.32
N ASP A 466 -3.61 -21.59 -0.13
CA ASP A 466 -4.27 -20.68 -1.09
C ASP A 466 -3.57 -19.32 -1.17
N LEU A 467 -3.09 -18.78 -0.04
CA LEU A 467 -2.27 -17.55 -0.03
C LEU A 467 -0.92 -17.80 -0.69
N ARG A 468 -0.26 -18.94 -0.40
CA ARG A 468 1.00 -19.37 -1.01
C ARG A 468 0.88 -19.69 -2.51
N ASP A 469 -0.25 -20.23 -2.97
CA ASP A 469 -0.50 -20.55 -4.39
C ASP A 469 -0.95 -19.31 -5.16
N THR A 470 -1.64 -18.37 -4.50
CA THR A 470 -1.90 -17.01 -5.03
C THR A 470 -0.60 -16.21 -5.11
N VAL A 471 0.29 -16.36 -4.12
CA VAL A 471 1.65 -15.78 -4.06
C VAL A 471 2.65 -16.51 -4.98
N ALA A 472 2.42 -17.78 -5.33
CA ALA A 472 3.23 -18.45 -6.35
C ALA A 472 2.96 -17.89 -7.76
N ALA A 473 1.77 -17.32 -7.99
CA ALA A 473 1.47 -16.53 -9.20
C ALA A 473 2.08 -15.10 -9.16
N LEU A 474 2.47 -14.59 -7.97
CA LEU A 474 3.16 -13.29 -7.76
C LEU A 474 4.64 -13.30 -8.19
N ILE A 475 5.20 -14.44 -8.59
CA ILE A 475 6.63 -14.62 -8.90
C ILE A 475 6.97 -14.08 -10.31
N LYS A 476 6.82 -12.77 -10.51
CA LYS A 476 7.31 -12.06 -11.71
C LYS A 476 8.01 -10.73 -11.39
N SER A 477 8.52 -10.53 -10.18
CA SER A 477 9.26 -9.31 -9.77
C SER A 477 8.42 -8.02 -9.71
N ASP A 478 7.12 -8.18 -9.46
CA ASP A 478 6.18 -7.09 -9.32
C ASP A 478 6.10 -6.61 -7.86
N TRP A 479 6.69 -5.47 -7.51
CA TRP A 479 6.72 -4.97 -6.12
C TRP A 479 5.52 -4.07 -5.80
N VAL A 480 4.91 -3.46 -6.81
CA VAL A 480 3.80 -2.52 -6.65
C VAL A 480 2.46 -3.19 -6.96
N GLY A 481 2.39 -4.08 -7.95
CA GLY A 481 1.17 -4.82 -8.30
C GLY A 481 0.97 -6.11 -7.49
N ALA A 482 2.02 -6.74 -6.94
CA ALA A 482 1.88 -7.89 -6.05
C ALA A 482 1.10 -7.56 -4.76
N GLY A 483 1.48 -6.47 -4.08
CA GLY A 483 0.72 -5.99 -2.91
C GLY A 483 -0.71 -5.57 -3.25
N LEU A 484 -0.95 -5.09 -4.48
CA LEU A 484 -2.28 -4.65 -4.96
C LEU A 484 -3.18 -5.80 -5.43
N SER A 485 -2.59 -6.93 -5.84
CA SER A 485 -3.29 -8.13 -6.30
C SER A 485 -3.87 -8.96 -5.15
N ILE A 486 -3.12 -9.16 -4.06
CA ILE A 486 -3.60 -9.76 -2.79
C ILE A 486 -4.77 -8.93 -2.21
N MET A 487 -4.77 -7.63 -2.45
CA MET A 487 -5.78 -6.67 -2.00
C MET A 487 -7.12 -6.72 -2.77
N GLY A 488 -7.25 -7.60 -3.76
CA GLY A 488 -8.55 -7.90 -4.40
C GLY A 488 -9.58 -8.54 -3.46
N LEU A 489 -9.18 -8.89 -2.23
CA LEU A 489 -10.01 -9.51 -1.19
C LEU A 489 -10.59 -8.53 -0.16
N VAL A 490 -10.30 -7.23 -0.23
CA VAL A 490 -10.77 -6.22 0.75
C VAL A 490 -12.27 -5.92 0.57
N PRO A 491 -13.15 -6.24 1.54
CA PRO A 491 -14.56 -5.87 1.44
C PRO A 491 -14.75 -4.37 1.76
N TYR A 492 -15.12 -3.62 0.72
CA TYR A 492 -15.84 -2.33 0.68
C TYR A 492 -15.97 -1.41 1.93
N VAL A 493 -15.55 -0.15 1.69
CA VAL A 493 -16.07 1.16 2.17
C VAL A 493 -15.79 1.57 3.62
N GLY A 494 -15.70 0.66 4.59
CA GLY A 494 -15.31 1.02 5.97
C GLY A 494 -13.82 1.38 6.12
N ASP A 495 -12.96 0.60 5.47
CA ASP A 495 -11.51 0.61 5.72
C ASP A 495 -10.76 1.73 5.02
N ALA A 496 -11.32 2.28 3.93
CA ALA A 496 -10.69 3.34 3.15
C ALA A 496 -10.51 4.65 3.94
N VAL A 497 -11.28 4.85 5.02
CA VAL A 497 -11.22 6.06 5.86
C VAL A 497 -9.97 6.08 6.75
N ALA A 498 -9.39 4.92 7.08
CA ALA A 498 -8.17 4.82 7.90
C ALA A 498 -6.88 5.03 7.09
N ILE A 499 -6.92 4.81 5.77
CA ILE A 499 -5.75 4.87 4.87
C ILE A 499 -4.98 6.19 4.98
N PRO A 500 -5.62 7.39 4.91
CA PRO A 500 -4.90 8.66 5.06
C PRO A 500 -4.10 8.76 6.37
N GLY A 501 -4.67 8.30 7.49
CA GLY A 501 -4.02 8.34 8.79
C GLY A 501 -2.83 7.40 8.89
N LYS A 502 -3.00 6.15 8.42
CA LYS A 502 -1.93 5.13 8.42
C LYS A 502 -0.76 5.52 7.51
N ALA A 503 -1.04 5.96 6.29
CA ALA A 503 -0.01 6.40 5.35
C ALA A 503 0.75 7.63 5.88
N ALA A 504 0.06 8.60 6.49
CA ALA A 504 0.71 9.74 7.13
C ALA A 504 1.58 9.31 8.33
N LYS A 505 1.11 8.39 9.18
CA LYS A 505 1.88 7.84 10.31
C LYS A 505 3.18 7.18 9.84
N PHE A 506 3.12 6.39 8.76
CA PHE A 506 4.30 5.77 8.16
C PHE A 506 5.30 6.81 7.64
N VAL A 507 4.85 7.78 6.84
CA VAL A 507 5.73 8.82 6.27
C VAL A 507 6.37 9.67 7.36
N LEU A 508 5.65 10.00 8.43
CA LEU A 508 6.22 10.76 9.55
C LEU A 508 7.39 10.01 10.23
N ARG A 509 7.40 8.68 10.16
CA ARG A 509 8.49 7.84 10.67
C ARG A 509 9.59 7.63 9.63
N TYR A 510 9.22 7.40 8.38
CA TYR A 510 10.13 7.11 7.26
C TYR A 510 10.05 8.22 6.20
N LEU A 511 10.47 9.43 6.57
CA LEU A 511 10.34 10.62 5.70
C LEU A 511 11.05 10.46 4.35
N HIS A 512 12.10 9.66 4.28
CA HIS A 512 12.82 9.39 3.03
C HIS A 512 11.99 8.52 2.06
N ARG A 513 10.95 7.83 2.53
CA ARG A 513 9.99 7.07 1.71
C ARG A 513 8.83 7.91 1.17
N LEU A 514 8.79 9.22 1.48
CA LEU A 514 7.67 10.11 1.14
C LEU A 514 7.19 9.96 -0.31
N ASP A 515 8.11 10.07 -1.27
CA ASP A 515 7.77 10.05 -2.69
C ASP A 515 7.26 8.64 -3.11
N LYS A 516 7.91 7.56 -2.65
CA LYS A 516 7.46 6.17 -2.86
C LYS A 516 6.04 5.94 -2.32
N VAL A 517 5.72 6.47 -1.13
CA VAL A 517 4.38 6.35 -0.53
C VAL A 517 3.33 7.13 -1.30
N ILE A 518 3.65 8.35 -1.74
CA ILE A 518 2.75 9.16 -2.59
C ILE A 518 2.39 8.38 -3.86
N THR A 519 3.39 7.81 -4.52
CA THR A 519 3.20 7.03 -5.75
C THR A 519 2.40 5.76 -5.51
N PHE A 520 2.72 5.01 -4.44
CA PHE A 520 1.97 3.82 -4.04
C PHE A 520 0.48 4.11 -3.86
N VAL A 521 0.14 5.14 -3.07
CA VAL A 521 -1.26 5.54 -2.84
C VAL A 521 -1.93 6.01 -4.13
N ALA A 522 -1.22 6.74 -5.00
CA ALA A 522 -1.77 7.28 -6.23
C ALA A 522 -2.07 6.21 -7.29
N LYS A 523 -1.20 5.19 -7.40
CA LYS A 523 -1.33 4.05 -8.31
C LYS A 523 -2.40 3.05 -7.86
N TYR A 524 -2.79 3.04 -6.58
CA TYR A 524 -3.77 2.08 -6.06
C TYR A 524 -5.16 2.23 -6.70
N ASP A 525 -5.57 1.28 -7.55
CA ASP A 525 -6.81 1.35 -8.33
C ASP A 525 -8.09 1.07 -7.50
N LYS A 526 -7.99 0.40 -6.35
CA LYS A 526 -9.17 0.00 -5.54
C LYS A 526 -9.72 1.09 -4.62
N ILE A 527 -9.00 2.20 -4.43
CA ILE A 527 -9.50 3.34 -3.64
C ILE A 527 -9.91 4.49 -4.57
N SER A 528 -10.96 5.22 -4.19
CA SER A 528 -11.44 6.36 -4.97
C SER A 528 -10.42 7.50 -4.99
N ASP A 529 -10.40 8.28 -6.07
CA ASP A 529 -9.52 9.44 -6.19
C ASP A 529 -9.69 10.46 -5.05
N SER A 530 -10.87 10.53 -4.42
CA SER A 530 -11.12 11.34 -3.22
C SER A 530 -10.31 10.87 -2.00
N VAL A 531 -10.19 9.55 -1.79
CA VAL A 531 -9.39 8.96 -0.70
C VAL A 531 -7.91 9.14 -0.98
N LYS A 532 -7.47 8.94 -2.24
CA LYS A 532 -6.09 9.21 -2.67
C LYS A 532 -5.68 10.65 -2.38
N THR A 533 -6.54 11.59 -2.77
CA THR A 533 -6.33 13.03 -2.54
C THR A 533 -6.19 13.34 -1.06
N LEU A 534 -7.07 12.78 -0.21
CA LEU A 534 -7.03 13.00 1.23
C LEU A 534 -5.76 12.43 1.86
N ALA A 535 -5.35 11.22 1.45
CA ALA A 535 -4.12 10.59 1.90
C ALA A 535 -2.89 11.40 1.50
N ILE A 536 -2.76 11.78 0.23
CA ILE A 536 -1.62 12.58 -0.26
C ILE A 536 -1.59 13.95 0.44
N ARG A 537 -2.74 14.59 0.68
CA ARG A 537 -2.81 15.84 1.46
C ARG A 537 -2.35 15.65 2.91
N ALA A 538 -2.71 14.54 3.55
CA ALA A 538 -2.27 14.24 4.91
C ALA A 538 -0.76 13.98 4.98
N ILE A 539 -0.22 13.29 3.98
CA ILE A 539 1.21 12.96 3.82
C ILE A 539 2.05 14.22 3.55
N MET A 540 1.61 15.07 2.61
CA MET A 540 2.35 16.25 2.17
C MET A 540 2.15 17.49 3.05
N LEU A 541 1.19 17.46 3.98
CA LEU A 541 0.87 18.58 4.87
C LEU A 541 0.70 19.90 4.09
N GLY A 542 1.41 20.96 4.49
CA GLY A 542 1.34 22.29 3.87
C GLY A 542 1.87 22.36 2.43
N ASP A 543 2.69 21.39 2.00
CA ASP A 543 3.27 21.40 0.64
C ASP A 543 2.19 21.15 -0.43
N TYR A 544 1.14 20.37 -0.11
CA TYR A 544 -0.02 20.21 -1.01
C TYR A 544 -0.73 21.54 -1.30
N GLY A 545 -0.82 22.40 -0.29
CA GLY A 545 -1.40 23.74 -0.41
C GLY A 545 -0.61 24.64 -1.36
N LYS A 546 0.72 24.47 -1.45
CA LYS A 546 1.56 25.24 -2.37
C LYS A 546 1.30 24.86 -3.83
N LEU A 547 1.12 23.57 -4.11
CA LEU A 547 0.80 23.08 -5.47
C LEU A 547 -0.54 23.63 -5.96
N THR A 548 -1.56 23.55 -5.10
CA THR A 548 -2.90 24.10 -5.42
C THR A 548 -2.91 25.62 -5.53
N ALA A 549 -2.13 26.33 -4.70
CA ALA A 549 -1.94 27.78 -4.82
C ALA A 549 -1.23 28.20 -6.12
N ALA A 550 -0.38 27.32 -6.68
CA ALA A 550 0.23 27.50 -7.99
C ALA A 550 -0.73 27.23 -9.16
N GLY A 551 -1.99 26.84 -8.89
CA GLY A 551 -3.03 26.62 -9.89
C GLY A 551 -3.20 25.17 -10.34
N MET A 552 -2.52 24.21 -9.70
CA MET A 552 -2.69 22.78 -10.01
C MET A 552 -3.98 22.24 -9.39
N SER A 553 -4.80 21.55 -10.18
CA SER A 553 -6.00 20.85 -9.69
C SER A 553 -5.64 19.53 -9.02
N ASP A 554 -6.53 19.00 -8.16
CA ASP A 554 -6.33 17.68 -7.53
C ASP A 554 -6.12 16.57 -8.57
N ALA A 555 -6.79 16.63 -9.72
CA ALA A 555 -6.61 15.67 -10.81
C ALA A 555 -5.22 15.75 -11.46
N VAL A 556 -4.66 16.97 -11.60
CA VAL A 556 -3.30 17.18 -12.10
C VAL A 556 -2.29 16.63 -11.09
N ILE A 557 -2.45 16.96 -9.81
CA ILE A 557 -1.56 16.48 -8.74
C ILE A 557 -1.61 14.95 -8.65
N LEU A 558 -2.79 14.34 -8.73
CA LEU A 558 -2.92 12.88 -8.74
C LEU A 558 -2.26 12.23 -9.96
N ARG A 559 -2.37 12.85 -11.15
CA ARG A 559 -1.66 12.36 -12.34
C ARG A 559 -0.15 12.38 -12.12
N MET A 560 0.37 13.47 -11.56
CA MET A 560 1.79 13.60 -11.26
C MET A 560 2.24 12.63 -10.18
N ALA A 561 1.44 12.43 -9.13
CA ALA A 561 1.72 11.50 -8.04
C ALA A 561 1.93 10.05 -8.53
N ARG A 562 1.28 9.65 -9.63
CA ARG A 562 1.43 8.31 -10.20
C ARG A 562 2.78 8.06 -10.86
N LYS A 563 3.54 9.10 -11.20
CA LYS A 563 4.87 8.96 -11.79
C LYS A 563 5.91 8.99 -10.66
N SER A 564 6.62 7.89 -10.48
CA SER A 564 7.62 7.69 -9.42
C SER A 564 8.79 8.67 -9.54
N SER A 565 9.18 9.03 -10.76
CA SER A 565 10.17 10.08 -11.04
C SER A 565 9.82 11.48 -10.54
N ASN A 566 8.55 11.76 -10.21
CA ASN A 566 8.16 13.07 -9.69
C ASN A 566 8.39 13.15 -8.18
N SER A 567 9.10 14.18 -7.74
CA SER A 567 9.08 14.59 -6.33
C SER A 567 8.13 15.77 -6.13
N LEU A 568 6.89 15.49 -5.72
CA LEU A 568 5.89 16.54 -5.43
C LEU A 568 6.36 17.48 -4.31
N LYS A 569 7.12 16.95 -3.34
CA LYS A 569 7.74 17.77 -2.29
C LYS A 569 8.75 18.75 -2.87
N ARG A 570 9.65 18.26 -3.73
CA ARG A 570 10.68 19.10 -4.36
C ARG A 570 10.06 20.15 -5.26
N LEU A 571 9.02 19.79 -6.02
CA LEU A 571 8.26 20.74 -6.82
C LEU A 571 7.63 21.85 -5.95
N ALA A 572 7.05 21.49 -4.81
CA ALA A 572 6.50 22.46 -3.86
C ALA A 572 7.59 23.38 -3.25
N ASP A 573 8.81 22.88 -3.02
CA ASP A 573 9.95 23.70 -2.61
C ASP A 573 10.40 24.64 -3.75
N ALA A 574 10.54 24.12 -4.96
CA ALA A 574 10.95 24.89 -6.13
C ALA A 574 9.99 26.06 -6.41
N LEU A 575 8.68 25.85 -6.25
CA LEU A 575 7.65 26.89 -6.37
C LEU A 575 7.82 28.05 -5.37
N THR A 576 8.45 27.83 -4.22
CA THR A 576 8.70 28.88 -3.22
C THR A 576 9.75 29.89 -3.70
N GLY A 577 10.70 29.45 -4.53
CA GLY A 577 11.75 30.29 -5.13
C GLY A 577 11.46 30.76 -6.56
N ALA A 578 10.38 30.28 -7.17
CA ALA A 578 10.05 30.59 -8.55
C ALA A 578 9.55 32.04 -8.72
N VAL A 579 9.83 32.63 -9.89
CA VAL A 579 9.26 33.91 -10.28
C VAL A 579 7.74 33.76 -10.45
N PRO A 580 6.91 34.60 -9.80
CA PRO A 580 5.47 34.48 -9.87
C PRO A 580 4.93 34.88 -11.25
N GLY A 581 3.70 34.44 -11.56
CA GLY A 581 2.97 34.87 -12.76
C GLY A 581 3.20 34.02 -14.01
N ALA A 582 3.75 32.81 -13.85
CA ALA A 582 3.83 31.84 -14.93
C ALA A 582 2.42 31.50 -15.46
N ALA A 583 2.26 31.48 -16.78
CA ALA A 583 1.01 31.05 -17.41
C ALA A 583 0.82 29.53 -17.25
N ALA A 584 -0.42 29.08 -17.01
CA ALA A 584 -0.74 27.66 -17.02
C ALA A 584 -0.63 27.09 -18.45
N THR A 585 -0.16 25.84 -18.57
CA THR A 585 0.18 25.21 -19.86
C THR A 585 -0.52 23.86 -20.02
N PRO A 586 -0.76 23.36 -21.24
CA PRO A 586 -1.19 21.99 -21.45
C PRO A 586 -0.03 21.02 -21.18
N TRP A 587 -0.34 19.74 -21.07
CA TRP A 587 0.62 18.64 -21.15
C TRP A 587 1.25 18.59 -22.56
N LEU A 588 2.58 18.52 -22.61
CA LEU A 588 3.38 18.60 -23.83
C LEU A 588 4.14 17.29 -24.05
N ARG A 589 4.17 16.77 -25.28
CA ARG A 589 4.84 15.50 -25.61
C ARG A 589 6.22 15.80 -26.20
N GLY A 590 7.27 15.49 -25.45
CA GLY A 590 8.66 15.79 -25.76
C GLY A 590 9.03 17.25 -25.53
N TRP A 591 10.34 17.51 -25.57
CA TRP A 591 10.91 18.85 -25.43
C TRP A 591 10.56 19.76 -26.61
N GLN A 592 10.52 19.24 -27.84
CA GLN A 592 10.19 20.01 -29.04
C GLN A 592 8.81 20.65 -28.93
N ALA A 593 7.81 19.89 -28.48
CA ALA A 593 6.47 20.42 -28.27
C ALA A 593 6.46 21.54 -27.21
N GLY A 594 7.26 21.40 -26.16
CA GLY A 594 7.40 22.41 -25.12
C GLY A 594 8.02 23.71 -25.63
N GLU A 595 9.11 23.62 -26.39
CA GLU A 595 9.72 24.80 -27.00
C GLU A 595 8.83 25.44 -28.08
N ASP A 596 8.15 24.63 -28.89
CA ASP A 596 7.20 25.11 -29.89
C ASP A 596 6.04 25.84 -29.24
N TYR A 597 5.46 25.26 -28.20
CA TYR A 597 4.42 25.91 -27.41
C TYR A 597 4.93 27.20 -26.77
N PHE A 598 6.13 27.18 -26.19
CA PHE A 598 6.74 28.35 -25.61
C PHE A 598 6.90 29.48 -26.63
N ALA A 599 7.47 29.19 -27.80
CA ALA A 599 7.72 30.18 -28.83
C ALA A 599 6.43 30.71 -29.47
N THR A 600 5.46 29.83 -29.74
CA THR A 600 4.25 30.19 -30.50
C THR A 600 3.12 30.74 -29.63
N VAL A 601 3.05 30.33 -28.36
CA VAL A 601 1.95 30.69 -27.45
C VAL A 601 2.43 31.60 -26.32
N ILE A 602 3.46 31.22 -25.57
CA ILE A 602 3.92 32.00 -24.40
C ILE A 602 4.59 33.30 -24.87
N MET A 603 5.43 33.22 -25.91
CA MET A 603 6.15 34.35 -26.49
C MET A 603 5.41 35.00 -27.66
N ALA A 604 4.13 34.68 -27.85
CA ALA A 604 3.32 35.21 -28.94
C ALA A 604 3.39 36.75 -29.02
N GLY A 605 3.85 37.27 -30.16
CA GLY A 605 4.00 38.71 -30.40
C GLY A 605 5.32 39.33 -29.94
N ARG A 606 6.24 38.55 -29.36
CA ARG A 606 7.64 38.96 -29.13
C ARG A 606 8.52 38.56 -30.30
N GLN A 607 9.47 39.41 -30.65
CA GLN A 607 10.43 39.12 -31.72
C GLN A 607 11.63 38.38 -31.14
N GLY A 608 11.93 37.21 -31.70
CA GLY A 608 13.05 36.37 -31.26
C GLY A 608 13.48 35.36 -32.32
N THR A 609 14.57 34.68 -32.03
CA THR A 609 15.18 33.62 -32.86
C THR A 609 15.30 32.32 -32.07
N ARG A 610 15.30 31.18 -32.77
CA ARG A 610 15.50 29.83 -32.24
C ARG A 610 16.55 29.09 -33.06
N GLY A 611 17.02 27.97 -32.54
CA GLY A 611 17.93 27.08 -33.25
C GLY A 611 19.25 27.78 -33.61
N PRO A 612 19.89 27.43 -34.75
CA PRO A 612 21.20 27.97 -35.12
C PRO A 612 21.23 29.50 -35.26
N ALA A 613 20.09 30.14 -35.49
CA ALA A 613 19.95 31.59 -35.58
C ALA A 613 20.03 32.30 -34.21
N ALA A 614 19.82 31.57 -33.11
CA ALA A 614 19.92 32.08 -31.75
C ALA A 614 21.33 31.95 -31.15
N ARG A 615 22.28 31.32 -31.84
CA ARG A 615 23.64 31.05 -31.34
C ARG A 615 24.36 32.32 -30.86
N ILE A 616 24.92 32.24 -29.65
CA ILE A 616 25.70 33.29 -29.00
C ILE A 616 27.14 32.80 -28.84
N PRO A 617 28.15 33.49 -29.38
CA PRO A 617 29.55 33.14 -29.13
C PRO A 617 29.89 33.21 -27.64
N MET A 618 30.68 32.26 -27.13
CA MET A 618 31.12 32.23 -25.73
C MET A 618 32.52 32.84 -25.57
N PRO A 619 32.65 34.11 -25.13
CA PRO A 619 33.96 34.69 -24.84
C PRO A 619 34.52 34.15 -23.52
N GLY A 620 35.42 33.17 -23.58
CA GLY A 620 36.16 32.68 -22.41
C GLY A 620 35.63 31.37 -21.83
N ARG A 621 35.76 31.16 -20.51
CA ARG A 621 35.34 29.92 -19.83
C ARG A 621 33.80 29.84 -19.71
N PRO A 622 33.19 28.64 -19.71
CA PRO A 622 33.80 27.30 -19.57
C PRO A 622 34.36 26.68 -20.87
N ARG A 623 34.00 27.17 -22.06
CA ARG A 623 34.55 26.70 -23.35
C ARG A 623 34.91 27.88 -24.29
N PRO A 624 36.18 28.29 -24.36
CA PRO A 624 36.58 29.34 -25.29
C PRO A 624 36.50 28.82 -26.74
N ASN A 625 35.88 29.59 -27.64
CA ASN A 625 35.60 29.24 -29.04
C ASN A 625 34.41 28.29 -29.28
N SER A 626 33.51 28.11 -28.31
CA SER A 626 32.20 27.49 -28.56
C SER A 626 31.11 28.55 -28.77
N ALA A 627 29.92 28.11 -29.19
CA ALA A 627 28.70 28.91 -29.17
C ALA A 627 27.69 28.25 -28.21
N ARG A 628 26.84 29.07 -27.59
CA ARG A 628 25.68 28.64 -26.81
C ARG A 628 24.43 28.85 -27.66
N GLU A 629 23.59 27.83 -27.76
CA GLU A 629 22.33 27.87 -28.51
C GLU A 629 21.14 27.83 -27.54
N PRO A 630 20.57 28.99 -27.16
CA PRO A 630 19.41 28.99 -26.26
C PRO A 630 18.11 28.62 -26.99
N ASP A 631 17.15 28.09 -26.23
CA ASP A 631 15.87 27.60 -26.76
C ASP A 631 15.06 28.75 -27.41
N PHE A 632 15.15 29.96 -26.86
CA PHE A 632 14.63 31.18 -27.46
C PHE A 632 15.42 32.44 -27.06
N LEU A 633 15.77 33.28 -28.03
CA LEU A 633 16.49 34.54 -27.81
C LEU A 633 15.73 35.75 -28.39
N GLU A 634 15.37 36.71 -27.55
CA GLU A 634 14.74 37.96 -28.01
C GLU A 634 15.72 38.84 -28.80
N THR A 635 15.28 39.44 -29.91
CA THR A 635 16.15 40.18 -30.86
C THR A 635 16.27 41.69 -30.60
N GLY A 636 15.54 42.23 -29.61
CA GLY A 636 15.59 43.65 -29.22
C GLY A 636 16.20 43.86 -27.83
N PRO A 637 16.66 45.07 -27.47
CA PRO A 637 17.06 45.38 -26.10
C PRO A 637 15.84 45.54 -25.18
N PRO A 638 15.81 44.92 -23.98
CA PRO A 638 16.83 44.02 -23.45
C PRO A 638 16.83 42.66 -24.14
N ARG A 639 18.02 42.15 -24.47
CA ARG A 639 18.24 40.84 -25.10
C ARG A 639 18.05 39.75 -24.06
N ASN A 640 16.86 39.16 -24.03
CA ASN A 640 16.46 38.13 -23.06
C ASN A 640 16.69 36.73 -23.65
N LEU A 641 17.38 35.89 -22.89
CA LEU A 641 17.60 34.48 -23.16
C LEU A 641 16.60 33.65 -22.36
N HIS A 642 15.93 32.73 -23.03
CA HIS A 642 14.95 31.82 -22.43
C HIS A 642 15.35 30.37 -22.65
N GLU A 643 15.37 29.61 -21.55
CA GLU A 643 15.54 28.16 -21.54
C GLU A 643 14.22 27.48 -21.18
N VAL A 644 13.92 26.35 -21.79
CA VAL A 644 12.64 25.66 -21.72
C VAL A 644 12.91 24.18 -21.50
N LYS A 645 12.47 23.65 -20.36
CA LYS A 645 12.55 22.22 -20.05
C LYS A 645 11.15 21.67 -19.86
N THR A 646 10.90 20.46 -20.37
CA THR A 646 9.59 19.80 -20.33
C THR A 646 9.72 18.48 -19.56
N GLY A 647 8.92 18.30 -18.51
CA GLY A 647 9.03 17.13 -17.62
C GLY A 647 10.07 17.30 -16.52
N GLU A 648 10.49 16.18 -15.92
CA GLU A 648 11.65 16.11 -15.03
C GLU A 648 12.75 15.27 -15.72
N PRO A 649 13.84 15.89 -16.22
CA PRO A 649 14.84 15.18 -17.01
C PRO A 649 15.76 14.26 -16.20
N GLY A 650 16.09 13.06 -16.72
CA GLY A 650 17.06 12.12 -16.15
C GLY A 650 18.53 12.35 -16.50
N HIS A 651 18.85 13.35 -17.34
CA HIS A 651 20.22 13.72 -17.72
C HIS A 651 20.65 15.09 -17.09
N PRO A 652 20.91 15.18 -15.77
CA PRO A 652 21.20 16.46 -15.12
C PRO A 652 22.52 17.11 -15.56
N GLU A 653 23.50 16.35 -16.04
CA GLU A 653 24.86 16.85 -16.32
C GLU A 653 24.90 17.89 -17.47
N SER A 654 24.15 17.66 -18.55
CA SER A 654 24.05 18.62 -19.67
C SER A 654 23.39 19.93 -19.22
N TYR A 655 22.35 19.86 -18.38
CA TYR A 655 21.67 21.06 -17.88
C TYR A 655 22.50 21.84 -16.88
N LEU A 656 23.34 21.18 -16.08
CA LEU A 656 24.31 21.85 -15.20
C LEU A 656 25.31 22.68 -16.01
N LYS A 657 25.82 22.12 -17.12
CA LYS A 657 26.69 22.80 -18.06
C LYS A 657 25.99 24.01 -18.71
N GLN A 658 24.74 23.86 -19.14
CA GLN A 658 23.93 24.98 -19.66
C GLN A 658 23.76 26.10 -18.62
N CYS A 659 23.43 25.75 -17.37
CA CYS A 659 23.31 26.71 -16.26
C CYS A 659 24.60 27.52 -16.02
N GLU A 660 25.78 26.88 -16.08
CA GLU A 660 27.07 27.57 -15.96
C GLU A 660 27.37 28.49 -17.15
N GLN A 661 27.02 28.08 -18.36
CA GLN A 661 27.20 28.87 -19.58
C GLN A 661 26.32 30.12 -19.57
N ASP A 662 25.04 29.97 -19.20
CA ASP A 662 24.09 31.08 -19.14
C ASP A 662 24.53 32.15 -18.11
N ARG A 663 25.10 31.71 -16.97
CA ARG A 663 25.70 32.63 -16.01
C ARG A 663 26.88 33.40 -16.61
N SER A 664 27.75 32.72 -17.34
CA SER A 664 28.89 33.36 -18.00
C SER A 664 28.45 34.40 -19.04
N LEU A 665 27.39 34.13 -19.80
CA LEU A 665 26.82 35.09 -20.76
C LEU A 665 26.29 36.35 -20.08
N LEU A 666 25.61 36.22 -18.94
CA LEU A 666 25.17 37.35 -18.12
C LEU A 666 26.36 38.16 -17.59
N ASP A 667 27.37 37.49 -17.05
CA ASP A 667 28.54 38.16 -16.45
C ASP A 667 29.38 38.92 -17.49
N ASN A 668 29.42 38.42 -18.72
CA ASN A 668 30.12 39.06 -19.84
C ASN A 668 29.27 40.11 -20.58
N GLY A 669 27.98 40.24 -20.26
CA GLY A 669 27.08 41.22 -20.87
C GLY A 669 26.66 40.86 -22.31
N GLU A 670 26.74 39.59 -22.68
CA GLU A 670 26.29 39.10 -23.99
C GLU A 670 24.76 39.03 -24.10
N VAL A 671 24.09 38.89 -22.94
CA VAL A 671 22.64 38.93 -22.76
C VAL A 671 22.30 39.81 -21.55
N ASP A 672 21.12 40.45 -21.60
CA ASP A 672 20.66 41.33 -20.53
C ASP A 672 19.96 40.55 -19.41
N ASN A 673 19.20 39.50 -19.76
CA ASN A 673 18.48 38.65 -18.82
C ASN A 673 18.50 37.19 -19.27
N VAL A 674 18.43 36.27 -18.30
CA VAL A 674 18.22 34.84 -18.50
C VAL A 674 16.99 34.43 -17.69
N LEU A 675 16.12 33.59 -18.24
CA LEU A 675 14.98 33.01 -17.53
C LEU A 675 14.76 31.56 -17.95
N TRP A 676 14.72 30.65 -16.97
CA TRP A 676 14.42 29.24 -17.20
C TRP A 676 12.93 28.94 -17.00
N HIS A 677 12.35 28.10 -17.85
CA HIS A 677 10.94 27.75 -17.86
C HIS A 677 10.78 26.23 -17.73
N PHE A 678 10.01 25.78 -16.75
CA PHE A 678 9.74 24.36 -16.51
C PHE A 678 8.28 24.05 -16.80
N LEU A 679 8.05 23.27 -17.85
CA LEU A 679 6.75 22.92 -18.40
C LEU A 679 6.41 21.44 -18.12
N PRO A 680 5.11 21.09 -18.07
CA PRO A 680 4.67 19.73 -17.74
C PRO A 680 4.69 18.80 -18.95
N HIS A 681 5.14 17.56 -18.77
CA HIS A 681 5.23 16.56 -19.83
C HIS A 681 4.03 15.61 -19.87
N ALA A 682 3.64 15.16 -21.07
CA ALA A 682 2.45 14.32 -21.30
C ALA A 682 2.47 12.97 -20.57
N ASN A 683 3.65 12.43 -20.26
CA ASN A 683 3.80 11.23 -19.41
C ASN A 683 3.44 11.48 -17.93
N GLY A 684 3.10 12.71 -17.55
CA GLY A 684 2.72 13.09 -16.19
C GLY A 684 3.88 13.59 -15.34
N SER A 685 5.11 13.65 -15.88
CA SER A 685 6.26 14.23 -15.17
C SER A 685 6.25 15.76 -15.21
N GLN A 686 6.72 16.37 -14.11
CA GLN A 686 7.02 17.79 -14.02
C GLN A 686 7.85 18.06 -12.76
N GLY A 687 9.04 18.63 -12.94
CA GLY A 687 9.93 18.92 -11.84
C GLY A 687 11.19 19.67 -12.25
N ILE A 688 12.09 19.83 -11.29
CA ILE A 688 13.44 20.34 -11.50
C ILE A 688 14.38 19.38 -10.74
N PRO A 689 15.35 18.75 -11.42
CA PRO A 689 16.38 17.96 -10.74
C PRO A 689 17.07 18.78 -9.66
N GLN A 690 17.36 18.18 -8.51
CA GLN A 690 17.85 18.91 -7.33
C GLN A 690 19.16 19.66 -7.63
N ASP A 691 20.10 19.04 -8.34
CA ASP A 691 21.38 19.66 -8.70
C ASP A 691 21.19 20.88 -9.62
N LEU A 692 20.26 20.79 -10.57
CA LEU A 692 19.93 21.92 -11.45
C LEU A 692 19.29 23.06 -10.66
N LEU A 693 18.34 22.76 -9.77
CA LEU A 693 17.73 23.76 -8.89
C LEU A 693 18.78 24.47 -8.03
N ASP A 694 19.74 23.73 -7.49
CA ASP A 694 20.85 24.28 -6.72
C ASP A 694 21.82 25.10 -7.58
N CYS A 695 22.06 24.70 -8.83
CA CYS A 695 22.82 25.51 -9.80
C CYS A 695 22.13 26.86 -10.06
N LEU A 696 20.83 26.85 -10.38
CA LEU A 696 20.06 28.06 -10.66
C LEU A 696 20.04 29.00 -9.45
N ARG A 697 19.81 28.47 -8.25
CA ARG A 697 19.83 29.24 -6.99
C ARG A 697 21.22 29.82 -6.71
N ARG A 698 22.29 29.02 -6.85
CA ARG A 698 23.68 29.45 -6.62
C ARG A 698 24.11 30.56 -7.58
N ASN A 699 23.74 30.43 -8.85
CA ASN A 699 24.05 31.40 -9.90
C ASN A 699 23.07 32.58 -9.98
N ARG A 700 22.02 32.58 -9.14
CA ARG A 700 20.95 33.58 -9.09
C ARG A 700 20.24 33.75 -10.45
N ILE A 701 20.05 32.64 -11.16
CA ILE A 701 19.30 32.61 -12.40
C ILE A 701 17.82 32.43 -12.05
N PRO A 702 16.92 33.34 -12.46
CA PRO A 702 15.50 33.22 -12.18
C PRO A 702 14.88 32.08 -13.01
N TYR A 703 13.81 31.48 -12.47
CA TYR A 703 13.06 30.44 -13.16
C TYR A 703 11.56 30.54 -12.90
N GLN A 704 10.76 29.94 -13.79
CA GLN A 704 9.31 29.83 -13.70
C GLN A 704 8.87 28.37 -13.81
N ILE A 705 7.84 28.00 -13.05
CA ILE A 705 7.20 26.68 -13.12
C ILE A 705 5.77 26.88 -13.62
N HIS A 706 5.45 26.24 -14.74
CA HIS A 706 4.17 26.41 -15.42
C HIS A 706 3.21 25.29 -15.01
N ALA A 707 2.20 25.59 -14.18
CA ALA A 707 1.22 24.58 -13.77
C ALA A 707 0.44 24.02 -14.96
N SER A 708 0.14 22.72 -14.94
CA SER A 708 -0.68 22.09 -15.97
C SER A 708 -2.16 22.48 -15.85
N THR A 709 -2.79 22.76 -16.99
CA THR A 709 -4.23 22.95 -17.14
C THR A 709 -5.01 21.63 -17.18
N GLY A 710 -4.32 20.49 -17.31
CA GLY A 710 -4.93 19.17 -17.50
C GLY A 710 -5.26 18.83 -18.96
N ALA A 711 -5.25 19.80 -19.88
CA ALA A 711 -5.42 19.58 -21.31
C ALA A 711 -4.12 19.11 -21.97
N PHE A 712 -4.19 18.49 -23.16
CA PHE A 712 -3.03 18.09 -23.96
C PHE A 712 -2.85 18.99 -25.17
N TRP A 713 -1.61 19.30 -25.53
CA TRP A 713 -1.29 20.02 -26.76
C TRP A 713 -1.38 19.07 -27.97
N PRO A 714 -2.07 19.46 -29.07
CA PRO A 714 -2.21 18.61 -30.24
C PRO A 714 -0.87 18.37 -30.94
N PHE A 715 -0.64 17.12 -31.34
CA PHE A 715 0.56 16.71 -32.08
C PHE A 715 0.51 17.30 -33.51
N ALA A 716 1.57 17.97 -33.93
CA ALA A 716 1.77 18.41 -35.31
C ALA A 716 2.75 17.45 -36.00
N GLY A 717 2.32 16.20 -36.24
CA GLY A 717 3.14 15.19 -36.93
C GLY A 717 2.27 14.10 -37.55
N GLU A 718 2.63 13.62 -38.75
CA GLU A 718 1.81 12.78 -39.65
C GLU A 718 1.52 11.33 -39.20
N TRP A 719 1.81 10.94 -37.96
CA TRP A 719 1.59 9.57 -37.47
C TRP A 719 0.71 9.56 -36.23
N ALA A 720 -0.60 9.61 -36.46
CA ALA A 720 -1.60 9.33 -35.43
C ALA A 720 -1.72 7.80 -35.23
N TYR A 721 -1.16 7.27 -34.15
CA TYR A 721 -1.65 6.00 -33.59
C TYR A 721 -2.84 6.31 -32.67
N GLU A 722 -3.97 5.69 -32.96
CA GLU A 722 -5.21 5.81 -32.17
C GLU A 722 -4.99 5.30 -30.73
N PRO A 723 -5.63 5.92 -29.73
CA PRO A 723 -5.62 5.40 -28.37
C PRO A 723 -6.45 4.12 -28.31
N VAL A 724 -5.82 3.00 -27.92
CA VAL A 724 -6.55 1.81 -27.48
C VAL A 724 -7.20 2.15 -26.14
N VAL A 725 -8.53 2.00 -26.10
CA VAL A 725 -9.43 2.23 -24.96
C VAL A 725 -9.25 1.18 -23.89
#